data_AF-A0A2P6VIE9-F1
#
_entry.id   AF-A0A2P6VIE9-F1
#
_cell.length_a   1.000
_cell.length_b   1.000
_cell.length_c   1.000
_cell.angle_alpha   90.00
_cell.angle_beta   90.00
_cell.angle_gamma   90.00
#
_symmetry.space_group_name_H-M   'P 1'
#
loop_
_entity.id
_entity.type
_entity.pdbx_description
1 polymer ?
#
loop_
_entity_poly.entity_id
_entity_poly.type
_entity_poly.pdbx_seq_one_letter_code
_entity_poly.pdbx_strand_id
1 'polypeptide(L)'
;MTDNKATIKDEDGASPDWVELHNTGSSAVSLAGWKLTDSPDGADTWAFPPGVSLAPGQYAYIFCSGKNRNSPSSPLHTSFKLSSQDGYIGLLKPDGSLAQGLEFPEMPTDVSFGSIGGAGVVLAAEDRSPAQYALLAAPTPGKDNTGPRPGGPLIVGTTRTAAATPGSAISVEAQVTAQQNPLGSVELVYVAGYGAETAVPMTASGPTYSASFPATAVTPGALLRWYVRATDSQGGTSRDPAFVDDKERQYYGVIVPDPSDAASLPVLELYCADEKAPFSKDLVPGCSLQYNGSFYDNLLVGRRGVTSLNWPKPKIKIDSKQGKIFEMEPGLKVGEINLNSEWQEPGENTFMREPLVWEVFKQMGVQSLESFNLHMRLNGKYFGKFAFVEQMDEGSLKRWGYSVEPQAGPLWKSLSGEYSNLRWDIAPEAVQFYWKQYTVKGNNASDAQALVDFSRGLAGGAPGNPRSKYLFDAVNLPQVVNHMAAQTLILNQDRCTKNFYIYRDAPSGQWSMFPYDVESGFSIDRGLGGKPAPDYCILDCEQWNSPLYCDRGHPQDLTVRTPWALISAQYDLYSTGRKLLAGNSGGAARSLLQAANYSGLPADPDLDLTTLGPTPTGAPGTFNYLIDSILAVPRTRDMYFRRLRTLMDAFYPTGRLQSIVSVMHQQIRDEAKRDAAQWSNPGDPDRGFQQLVQEQMPIRRKQLYETYGPGGPNPLIPDAQAGSFQLAFGRLEPGASGFVEIRSPNGFAADISGYRLQGAVKFTFAAGTVIPANDSIFAAVDVGAFLKRTVSPKAGEGAFVVGNLDGRLLGVGASVQLVDGRGTILAST
;
A
#
# COMPACT_ATOMS: atom_id res chain seq x y z
N MET A 1 -23.03 9.70 14.05
CA MET A 1 -21.90 10.65 14.15
C MET A 1 -20.73 10.08 13.38
N THR A 2 -20.07 10.88 12.54
CA THR A 2 -19.00 10.44 11.62
C THR A 2 -17.62 11.04 11.91
N ASP A 3 -17.52 11.94 12.88
CA ASP A 3 -16.23 12.41 13.37
C ASP A 3 -16.32 12.64 14.89
N ASN A 4 -16.03 11.59 15.64
CA ASN A 4 -16.06 11.58 17.10
C ASN A 4 -14.64 11.79 17.62
N LYS A 5 -14.44 12.82 18.45
CA LYS A 5 -13.17 13.09 19.14
C LYS A 5 -13.32 13.10 20.66
N ALA A 6 -14.47 13.55 21.16
CA ALA A 6 -14.68 13.76 22.59
C ALA A 6 -15.98 13.14 23.14
N THR A 7 -16.93 12.74 22.30
CA THR A 7 -18.27 12.36 22.79
C THR A 7 -18.32 11.00 23.48
N ILE A 8 -17.88 9.94 22.80
CA ILE A 8 -17.91 8.57 23.31
C ILE A 8 -16.55 7.93 23.02
N LYS A 9 -16.04 7.13 23.95
CA LYS A 9 -14.87 6.28 23.73
C LYS A 9 -15.27 4.82 23.70
N ASP A 10 -14.62 4.05 22.85
CA ASP A 10 -14.72 2.59 22.86
C ASP A 10 -13.88 1.99 24.00
N GLU A 11 -13.95 0.67 24.15
CA GLU A 11 -13.24 -0.09 25.18
C GLU A 11 -11.71 -0.03 25.06
N ASP A 12 -11.18 0.39 23.90
CA ASP A 12 -9.74 0.61 23.66
C ASP A 12 -9.34 2.07 23.95
N GLY A 13 -10.29 2.92 24.35
CA GLY A 13 -10.07 4.35 24.57
C GLY A 13 -10.04 5.19 23.29
N ALA A 14 -10.38 4.62 22.14
CA ALA A 14 -10.48 5.32 20.86
C ALA A 14 -11.86 5.99 20.71
N SER A 15 -11.98 6.95 19.80
CA SER A 15 -13.23 7.65 19.49
C SER A 15 -13.72 7.32 18.09
N PRO A 16 -14.24 6.10 17.83
CA PRO A 16 -14.76 5.75 16.53
C PRO A 16 -16.11 6.43 16.24
N ASP A 17 -16.49 6.43 14.97
CA ASP A 17 -17.84 6.78 14.50
C ASP A 17 -18.87 5.88 15.17
N TRP A 18 -20.11 6.34 15.24
CA TRP A 18 -21.18 5.55 15.83
C TRP A 18 -22.56 5.90 15.26
N VAL A 19 -23.43 4.91 15.28
CA VAL A 19 -24.85 5.01 15.00
C VAL A 19 -25.63 4.55 16.22
N GLU A 20 -26.81 5.13 16.45
CA GLU A 20 -27.71 4.71 17.52
C GLU A 20 -29.06 4.28 16.96
N LEU A 21 -29.57 3.16 17.47
CA LEU A 21 -30.90 2.64 17.18
C LEU A 21 -31.80 2.84 18.41
N HIS A 22 -33.04 3.25 18.17
CA HIS A 22 -34.06 3.40 19.20
C HIS A 22 -35.27 2.54 18.85
N ASN A 23 -35.68 1.68 19.79
CA ASN A 23 -36.94 0.96 19.69
C ASN A 23 -38.11 1.84 20.16
N THR A 24 -38.77 2.53 19.22
CA THR A 24 -39.95 3.37 19.50
C THR A 24 -41.24 2.56 19.73
N GLY A 25 -41.19 1.23 19.62
CA GLY A 25 -42.33 0.34 19.80
C GLY A 25 -42.63 0.03 21.27
N SER A 26 -43.79 -0.58 21.51
CA SER A 26 -44.22 -1.00 22.85
C SER A 26 -43.79 -2.42 23.23
N SER A 27 -43.12 -3.14 22.33
CA SER A 27 -42.63 -4.51 22.53
C SER A 27 -41.12 -4.62 22.33
N ALA A 28 -40.48 -5.57 23.01
CA ALA A 28 -39.08 -5.87 22.76
C ALA A 28 -38.87 -6.39 21.33
N VAL A 29 -37.80 -5.94 20.67
CA VAL A 29 -37.43 -6.32 19.30
C VAL A 29 -36.11 -7.06 19.33
N SER A 30 -36.08 -8.27 18.78
CA SER A 30 -34.83 -8.98 18.52
C SER A 30 -34.20 -8.45 17.23
N LEU A 31 -32.90 -8.15 17.28
CA LEU A 31 -32.11 -7.75 16.11
C LEU A 31 -31.46 -8.95 15.41
N ALA A 32 -31.79 -10.19 15.80
CA ALA A 32 -31.27 -11.38 15.13
C ALA A 32 -31.62 -11.36 13.63
N GLY A 33 -30.59 -11.44 12.78
CA GLY A 33 -30.72 -11.41 11.32
C GLY A 33 -30.85 -10.02 10.70
N TRP A 34 -31.05 -8.97 11.50
CA TRP A 34 -31.00 -7.59 11.00
C TRP A 34 -29.59 -7.21 10.56
N LYS A 35 -29.48 -6.20 9.71
CA LYS A 35 -28.18 -5.74 9.18
C LYS A 35 -28.09 -4.22 9.12
N LEU A 36 -26.88 -3.70 9.22
CA LEU A 36 -26.52 -2.31 8.91
C LEU A 36 -25.71 -2.25 7.60
N THR A 37 -25.86 -1.18 6.85
CA THR A 37 -25.04 -0.88 5.66
C THR A 37 -24.75 0.61 5.60
N ASP A 38 -23.55 0.98 5.17
CA ASP A 38 -23.19 2.35 4.80
C ASP A 38 -23.32 2.60 3.28
N SER A 39 -23.84 1.62 2.52
CA SER A 39 -24.06 1.74 1.07
C SER A 39 -25.54 1.85 0.70
N PRO A 40 -25.94 2.83 -0.13
CA PRO A 40 -27.32 2.97 -0.61
C PRO A 40 -27.83 1.78 -1.43
N ASP A 41 -26.93 1.04 -2.09
CA ASP A 41 -27.28 -0.15 -2.89
C ASP A 41 -27.38 -1.44 -2.06
N GLY A 42 -27.01 -1.39 -0.77
CA GLY A 42 -27.03 -2.52 0.15
C GLY A 42 -26.00 -3.61 -0.12
N ALA A 43 -24.95 -3.35 -0.93
CA ALA A 43 -23.94 -4.34 -1.28
C ALA A 43 -23.06 -4.77 -0.09
N ASP A 44 -22.71 -3.83 0.80
CA ASP A 44 -21.87 -4.08 1.97
C ASP A 44 -22.69 -4.02 3.26
N THR A 45 -22.94 -5.19 3.86
CA THR A 45 -23.78 -5.30 5.07
C THR A 45 -23.04 -5.94 6.25
N TRP A 46 -23.29 -5.40 7.44
CA TRP A 46 -22.87 -5.96 8.72
C TRP A 46 -24.07 -6.51 9.47
N ALA A 47 -24.06 -7.80 9.81
CA ALA A 47 -25.17 -8.45 10.49
C ALA A 47 -25.04 -8.35 12.02
N PHE A 48 -26.15 -8.07 12.69
CA PHE A 48 -26.20 -8.12 14.15
C PHE A 48 -25.98 -9.55 14.65
N PRO A 49 -25.19 -9.75 15.73
CA PRO A 49 -25.03 -11.07 16.30
C PRO A 49 -26.32 -11.57 16.95
N PRO A 50 -26.57 -12.90 16.93
CA PRO A 50 -27.70 -13.49 17.66
C PRO A 50 -27.65 -13.12 19.15
N GLY A 51 -28.82 -12.85 19.73
CA GLY A 51 -28.94 -12.52 21.16
C GLY A 51 -28.99 -11.02 21.47
N VAL A 52 -28.84 -10.13 20.48
CA VAL A 52 -29.08 -8.70 20.65
C VAL A 52 -30.58 -8.41 20.58
N SER A 53 -31.12 -7.75 21.60
CA SER A 53 -32.52 -7.32 21.67
C SER A 53 -32.66 -5.95 22.30
N LEU A 54 -33.59 -5.16 21.79
CA LEU A 54 -33.97 -3.85 22.32
C LEU A 54 -35.33 -3.93 23.01
N ALA A 55 -35.38 -3.66 24.31
CA ALA A 55 -36.63 -3.48 25.04
C ALA A 55 -37.41 -2.25 24.52
N PRO A 56 -38.72 -2.11 24.84
CA PRO A 56 -39.49 -0.91 24.50
C PRO A 56 -38.79 0.37 25.01
N GLY A 57 -38.62 1.37 24.14
CA GLY A 57 -37.95 2.63 24.47
C GLY A 57 -36.44 2.54 24.68
N GLN A 58 -35.81 1.38 24.43
CA GLN A 58 -34.38 1.19 24.63
C GLN A 58 -33.58 1.71 23.42
N TYR A 59 -32.42 2.28 23.74
CA TYR A 59 -31.38 2.70 22.80
C TYR A 59 -30.24 1.67 22.74
N ALA A 60 -29.65 1.50 21.55
CA ALA A 60 -28.34 0.85 21.40
C ALA A 60 -27.46 1.65 20.45
N TYR A 61 -26.27 2.02 20.92
CA TYR A 61 -25.23 2.55 20.06
C TYR A 61 -24.34 1.42 19.55
N ILE A 62 -23.90 1.56 18.31
CA ILE A 62 -23.02 0.64 17.59
C ILE A 62 -21.85 1.48 17.07
N PHE A 63 -20.63 1.05 17.38
CA PHE A 63 -19.43 1.70 16.86
C PHE A 63 -19.22 1.30 15.40
N CYS A 64 -19.08 2.27 14.51
CA CYS A 64 -18.71 2.06 13.12
C CYS A 64 -17.20 2.20 12.98
N SER A 65 -16.44 1.22 13.50
CA SER A 65 -14.98 1.33 13.61
C SER A 65 -14.21 0.53 12.56
N GLY A 66 -14.86 -0.36 11.81
CA GLY A 66 -14.19 -1.33 10.94
C GLY A 66 -13.60 -2.54 11.67
N LYS A 67 -13.76 -2.65 13.00
CA LYS A 67 -13.16 -3.72 13.81
C LYS A 67 -13.94 -5.04 13.75
N ASN A 68 -15.19 -5.02 13.29
CA ASN A 68 -16.07 -6.20 13.16
C ASN A 68 -16.20 -7.03 14.46
N ARG A 69 -16.35 -6.39 15.63
CA ARG A 69 -16.55 -7.05 16.92
C ARG A 69 -18.04 -7.29 17.15
N ASN A 70 -18.44 -8.55 17.30
CA ASN A 70 -19.85 -8.96 17.27
C ASN A 70 -20.24 -9.87 18.46
N SER A 71 -19.64 -9.68 19.63
CA SER A 71 -20.11 -10.38 20.84
C SER A 71 -21.33 -9.66 21.42
N PRO A 72 -22.47 -10.33 21.64
CA PRO A 72 -23.68 -9.69 22.18
C PRO A 72 -23.52 -9.21 23.64
N SER A 73 -22.45 -9.62 24.34
CA SER A 73 -22.13 -9.20 25.71
C SER A 73 -21.09 -8.08 25.78
N SER A 74 -20.72 -7.48 24.65
CA SER A 74 -19.68 -6.44 24.56
C SER A 74 -20.15 -5.34 23.59
N PRO A 75 -19.51 -4.14 23.59
CA PRO A 75 -19.80 -3.13 22.59
C PRO A 75 -19.68 -3.68 21.16
N LEU A 76 -20.66 -3.35 20.33
CA LEU A 76 -20.71 -3.83 18.94
C LEU A 76 -19.91 -2.91 18.05
N HIS A 77 -19.11 -3.50 17.16
CA HIS A 77 -18.34 -2.79 16.14
C HIS A 77 -18.66 -3.33 14.75
N THR A 78 -19.09 -2.46 13.83
CA THR A 78 -19.30 -2.86 12.44
C THR A 78 -17.97 -3.17 11.74
N SER A 79 -18.07 -3.84 10.59
CA SER A 79 -16.95 -4.10 9.69
C SER A 79 -16.55 -2.92 8.83
N PHE A 80 -17.26 -1.79 8.94
CA PHE A 80 -17.05 -0.56 8.17
C PHE A 80 -16.93 0.67 9.10
N LYS A 81 -16.57 1.82 8.53
CA LYS A 81 -16.63 3.14 9.18
C LYS A 81 -17.65 3.99 8.45
N LEU A 82 -18.24 5.00 9.10
CA LEU A 82 -19.16 5.87 8.37
C LEU A 82 -18.35 6.85 7.52
N SER A 83 -18.82 7.12 6.31
CA SER A 83 -18.21 8.18 5.52
C SER A 83 -18.52 9.54 6.15
N SER A 84 -17.49 10.34 6.42
CA SER A 84 -17.66 11.75 6.81
C SER A 84 -18.14 12.60 5.64
N GLN A 85 -17.95 12.11 4.41
CA GLN A 85 -18.42 12.74 3.19
C GLN A 85 -19.59 11.92 2.66
N ASP A 86 -20.77 12.52 2.69
CA ASP A 86 -21.90 12.07 1.87
C ASP A 86 -22.41 10.70 2.29
N GLY A 87 -22.53 10.54 3.61
CA GLY A 87 -22.77 9.24 4.21
C GLY A 87 -24.23 8.82 4.16
N TYR A 88 -24.38 7.52 4.01
CA TYR A 88 -25.64 6.81 4.11
C TYR A 88 -25.56 5.85 5.27
N ILE A 89 -26.69 5.59 5.92
CA ILE A 89 -26.84 4.42 6.78
C ILE A 89 -28.21 3.78 6.53
N GLY A 90 -28.18 2.48 6.24
CA GLY A 90 -29.36 1.65 6.06
C GLY A 90 -29.47 0.61 7.16
N LEU A 91 -30.68 0.46 7.72
CA LEU A 91 -31.08 -0.64 8.58
C LEU A 91 -31.95 -1.60 7.75
N LEU A 92 -31.49 -2.84 7.58
CA LEU A 92 -32.19 -3.88 6.82
C LEU A 92 -32.80 -4.92 7.75
N LYS A 93 -34.00 -5.37 7.40
CA LYS A 93 -34.70 -6.48 8.07
C LYS A 93 -34.02 -7.83 7.75
N PRO A 94 -34.34 -8.91 8.49
CA PRO A 94 -33.80 -10.24 8.21
C PRO A 94 -34.06 -10.78 6.80
N ASP A 95 -35.12 -10.33 6.13
CA ASP A 95 -35.44 -10.68 4.75
C ASP A 95 -34.65 -9.88 3.70
N GLY A 96 -33.79 -8.94 4.14
CA GLY A 96 -33.00 -8.06 3.28
C GLY A 96 -33.73 -6.79 2.83
N SER A 97 -35.01 -6.61 3.18
CA SER A 97 -35.73 -5.37 2.86
C SER A 97 -35.26 -4.21 3.72
N LEU A 98 -35.18 -3.01 3.13
CA LEU A 98 -34.82 -1.78 3.85
C LEU A 98 -35.93 -1.44 4.86
N ALA A 99 -35.58 -1.41 6.16
CA ALA A 99 -36.46 -0.92 7.21
C ALA A 99 -36.42 0.61 7.26
N GLN A 100 -35.21 1.18 7.22
CA GLN A 100 -34.97 2.61 7.27
C GLN A 100 -33.63 2.91 6.60
N GLY A 101 -33.61 3.90 5.71
CA GLY A 101 -32.40 4.48 5.14
C GLY A 101 -32.32 5.95 5.53
N LEU A 102 -31.11 6.41 5.83
CA LEU A 102 -30.85 7.80 6.17
C LEU A 102 -29.63 8.30 5.40
N GLU A 103 -29.86 9.27 4.53
CA GLU A 103 -28.79 10.14 4.02
C GLU A 103 -28.56 11.27 5.02
N PHE A 104 -27.30 11.59 5.27
CA PHE A 104 -26.92 12.66 6.18
C PHE A 104 -25.88 13.57 5.52
N PRO A 105 -25.87 14.87 5.85
CA PRO A 105 -24.89 15.80 5.30
C PRO A 105 -23.51 15.53 5.89
N GLU A 106 -22.49 16.22 5.36
CA GLU A 106 -21.20 16.32 6.03
C GLU A 106 -21.40 16.86 7.46
N MET A 107 -20.94 16.10 8.46
CA MET A 107 -21.14 16.41 9.88
C MET A 107 -19.86 17.00 10.49
N PRO A 108 -19.94 18.17 11.15
CA PRO A 108 -18.80 18.70 11.91
C PRO A 108 -18.36 17.75 13.04
N THR A 109 -17.10 17.87 13.43
CA THR A 109 -16.53 17.14 14.58
C THR A 109 -17.41 17.25 15.82
N ASP A 110 -17.66 16.13 16.48
CA ASP A 110 -18.47 15.98 17.70
C ASP A 110 -19.93 16.46 17.56
N VAL A 111 -20.44 16.56 16.33
CA VAL A 111 -21.86 16.84 16.04
C VAL A 111 -22.53 15.59 15.49
N SER A 112 -23.73 15.30 15.99
CA SER A 112 -24.53 14.15 15.56
C SER A 112 -25.74 14.59 14.74
N PHE A 113 -26.21 13.71 13.88
CA PHE A 113 -27.40 13.90 13.06
C PHE A 113 -28.46 12.88 13.48
N GLY A 114 -29.70 13.32 13.64
CA GLY A 114 -30.75 12.46 14.17
C GLY A 114 -32.15 13.06 14.01
N SER A 115 -33.15 12.22 14.27
CA SER A 115 -34.57 12.62 14.24
C SER A 115 -34.93 13.49 15.45
N ILE A 116 -35.66 14.58 15.22
CA ILE A 116 -36.06 15.59 16.22
C ILE A 116 -37.58 15.68 16.48
N GLY A 117 -38.36 14.64 16.13
CA GLY A 117 -39.82 14.65 16.24
C GLY A 117 -40.43 14.61 17.65
N GLY A 118 -40.63 15.79 18.26
CA GLY A 118 -41.87 16.21 18.95
C GLY A 118 -42.24 15.67 20.35
N ALA A 119 -41.59 16.15 21.40
CA ALA A 119 -42.22 16.36 22.71
C ALA A 119 -42.18 17.86 23.08
N GLY A 120 -43.09 18.67 22.52
CA GLY A 120 -43.28 20.07 22.92
C GLY A 120 -43.70 21.03 21.80
N VAL A 121 -44.97 21.47 21.86
CA VAL A 121 -45.65 22.52 21.08
C VAL A 121 -45.95 22.20 19.60
N VAL A 122 -47.16 21.67 19.41
CA VAL A 122 -47.92 21.68 18.15
C VAL A 122 -48.55 23.07 17.97
N LEU A 123 -48.38 23.71 16.81
CA LEU A 123 -49.31 24.70 16.31
C LEU A 123 -49.82 24.26 14.92
N ALA A 124 -51.15 24.12 14.85
CA ALA A 124 -52.02 23.84 13.70
C ALA A 124 -51.88 22.48 12.98
N ALA A 125 -53.05 21.86 12.77
CA ALA A 125 -53.26 20.45 12.45
C ALA A 125 -53.30 20.12 10.94
N GLU A 126 -52.61 20.88 10.08
CA GLU A 126 -52.58 20.62 8.63
C GLU A 126 -51.22 20.16 8.08
N ASP A 127 -50.12 20.28 8.84
CA ASP A 127 -48.79 19.80 8.43
C ASP A 127 -48.38 18.52 9.17
N ARG A 128 -48.84 17.36 8.69
CA ARG A 128 -48.14 16.10 8.97
C ARG A 128 -46.89 16.04 8.09
N SER A 129 -45.71 16.20 8.67
CA SER A 129 -44.44 15.70 8.11
C SER A 129 -43.92 14.56 8.99
N PRO A 130 -43.31 13.50 8.40
CA PRO A 130 -42.55 12.50 9.14
C PRO A 130 -41.46 13.17 10.00
N ALA A 131 -40.91 12.40 10.97
CA ALA A 131 -39.77 12.79 11.79
C ALA A 131 -38.78 13.69 11.03
N GLN A 132 -38.69 14.96 11.42
CA GLN A 132 -37.69 15.87 10.86
C GLN A 132 -36.31 15.41 11.37
N TYR A 133 -35.30 15.41 10.50
CA TYR A 133 -33.92 15.20 10.90
C TYR A 133 -33.19 16.52 10.99
N ALA A 134 -32.18 16.59 11.85
CA ALA A 134 -31.34 17.76 12.02
C ALA A 134 -29.92 17.38 12.45
N LEU A 135 -28.97 18.27 12.18
CA LEU A 135 -27.77 18.34 12.99
C LEU A 135 -28.20 18.76 14.41
N LEU A 136 -27.87 17.96 15.40
CA LEU A 136 -28.33 18.15 16.78
C LEU A 136 -27.51 19.24 17.48
N ALA A 137 -28.15 20.03 18.35
CA ALA A 137 -27.48 21.06 19.13
C ALA A 137 -26.42 20.48 20.09
N ALA A 138 -26.64 19.25 20.56
CA ALA A 138 -25.66 18.45 21.28
C ALA A 138 -25.88 16.95 20.98
N PRO A 139 -24.83 16.12 21.01
CA PRO A 139 -24.95 14.68 20.91
C PRO A 139 -25.60 14.07 22.15
N THR A 140 -26.52 13.11 21.95
CA THR A 140 -27.40 12.56 23.00
C THR A 140 -27.39 11.03 23.06
N PRO A 141 -26.23 10.35 23.15
CA PRO A 141 -26.22 8.89 23.23
C PRO A 141 -27.04 8.38 24.42
N GLY A 142 -27.91 7.42 24.15
CA GLY A 142 -28.81 6.76 25.08
C GLY A 142 -29.98 7.61 25.56
N LYS A 143 -30.26 8.74 24.91
CA LYS A 143 -31.29 9.72 25.30
C LYS A 143 -32.02 10.26 24.08
N ASP A 144 -33.17 10.88 24.32
CA ASP A 144 -33.90 11.60 23.29
C ASP A 144 -33.02 12.71 22.67
N ASN A 145 -33.11 12.86 21.35
CA ASN A 145 -32.34 13.84 20.60
C ASN A 145 -32.67 15.27 21.01
N THR A 146 -31.63 16.11 21.09
CA THR A 146 -31.85 17.56 21.24
C THR A 146 -32.50 18.15 20.00
N GLY A 147 -33.04 19.37 20.11
CA GLY A 147 -33.50 20.12 18.96
C GLY A 147 -32.37 20.45 17.96
N PRO A 148 -32.72 21.07 16.83
CA PRO A 148 -31.75 21.41 15.79
C PRO A 148 -30.71 22.39 16.33
N ARG A 149 -29.45 22.16 15.95
CA ARG A 149 -28.34 23.08 16.18
C ARG A 149 -28.71 24.47 15.62
N PRO A 150 -28.42 25.57 16.34
CA PRO A 150 -28.55 26.91 15.78
C PRO A 150 -27.80 27.03 14.46
N GLY A 151 -28.48 27.52 13.42
CA GLY A 151 -27.97 27.59 12.07
C GLY A 151 -29.08 27.75 11.03
N GLY A 152 -28.69 27.75 9.75
CA GLY A 152 -29.64 27.81 8.66
C GLY A 152 -30.37 26.48 8.39
N PRO A 153 -31.14 26.43 7.29
CA PRO A 153 -31.90 25.24 6.87
C PRO A 153 -31.03 23.98 6.71
N LEU A 154 -31.61 22.79 6.79
CA LEU A 154 -30.91 21.55 6.47
C LEU A 154 -30.89 21.34 4.95
N ILE A 155 -29.72 21.03 4.40
CA ILE A 155 -29.52 20.69 2.99
C ILE A 155 -28.96 19.26 2.94
N VAL A 156 -29.59 18.38 2.17
CA VAL A 156 -29.13 17.00 1.93
C VAL A 156 -29.35 16.61 0.47
N GLY A 157 -28.61 15.60 0.01
CA GLY A 157 -28.80 15.03 -1.32
C GLY A 157 -28.43 15.98 -2.47
N THR A 158 -27.48 16.91 -2.26
CA THR A 158 -27.02 17.78 -3.35
C THR A 158 -26.43 16.94 -4.49
N THR A 159 -26.91 17.20 -5.70
CA THR A 159 -26.53 16.47 -6.91
C THR A 159 -25.03 16.56 -7.17
N ARG A 160 -24.43 15.40 -7.50
CA ARG A 160 -23.06 15.31 -8.03
C ARG A 160 -23.09 14.83 -9.45
N THR A 161 -22.33 15.50 -10.29
CA THR A 161 -22.22 15.14 -11.70
C THR A 161 -20.92 14.39 -11.91
N ALA A 162 -21.00 13.07 -12.05
CA ALA A 162 -19.82 12.23 -12.30
C ALA A 162 -19.21 12.45 -13.70
N ALA A 163 -20.02 12.88 -14.68
CA ALA A 163 -19.58 13.24 -16.02
C ALA A 163 -20.51 14.29 -16.63
N ALA A 164 -19.94 15.29 -17.27
CA ALA A 164 -20.68 16.33 -17.99
C ALA A 164 -20.56 16.14 -19.51
N THR A 165 -21.58 16.52 -20.26
CA THR A 165 -21.51 16.58 -21.72
C THR A 165 -21.32 18.03 -22.17
N PRO A 166 -20.28 18.35 -22.96
CA PRO A 166 -20.09 19.69 -23.49
C PRO A 166 -21.35 20.25 -24.15
N GLY A 167 -21.69 21.50 -23.83
CA GLY A 167 -22.87 22.20 -24.36
C GLY A 167 -24.21 21.73 -23.80
N SER A 168 -24.23 20.76 -22.87
CA SER A 168 -25.45 20.33 -22.17
C SER A 168 -25.52 21.00 -20.80
N ALA A 169 -26.70 21.50 -20.42
CA ALA A 169 -26.91 22.04 -19.08
C ALA A 169 -26.72 20.94 -18.02
N ILE A 170 -26.12 21.30 -16.89
CA ILE A 170 -26.03 20.43 -15.71
C ILE A 170 -27.16 20.85 -14.77
N SER A 171 -27.99 19.90 -14.34
CA SER A 171 -29.02 20.16 -13.33
C SER A 171 -28.47 19.84 -11.94
N VAL A 172 -28.75 20.70 -10.97
CA VAL A 172 -28.44 20.49 -9.56
C VAL A 172 -29.74 20.50 -8.78
N GLU A 173 -29.98 19.40 -8.09
CA GLU A 173 -31.07 19.23 -7.15
C GLU A 173 -30.50 19.07 -5.73
N ALA A 174 -31.25 19.55 -4.73
CA ALA A 174 -31.00 19.29 -3.32
C ALA A 174 -32.33 19.29 -2.56
N GLN A 175 -32.40 18.52 -1.47
CA GLN A 175 -33.53 18.59 -0.54
C GLN A 175 -33.22 19.62 0.53
N VAL A 176 -34.12 20.60 0.71
CA VAL A 176 -33.94 21.70 1.68
C VAL A 176 -35.12 21.75 2.63
N THR A 177 -34.84 21.66 3.93
CA THR A 177 -35.86 21.65 4.98
C THR A 177 -35.59 22.77 5.99
N ALA A 178 -36.60 23.57 6.28
CA ALA A 178 -36.56 24.56 7.36
C ALA A 178 -36.36 23.86 8.71
N GLN A 179 -35.53 24.46 9.58
CA GLN A 179 -35.19 23.89 10.89
C GLN A 179 -35.79 24.75 12.02
N GLN A 180 -35.20 25.92 12.28
CA GLN A 180 -35.66 26.81 13.35
C GLN A 180 -36.62 27.90 12.88
N ASN A 181 -36.37 28.43 11.68
CA ASN A 181 -37.16 29.50 11.07
C ASN A 181 -37.65 29.08 9.69
N PRO A 182 -38.78 29.64 9.20
CA PRO A 182 -39.25 29.43 7.84
C PRO A 182 -38.16 29.69 6.78
N LEU A 183 -38.18 28.93 5.70
CA LEU A 183 -37.23 29.07 4.61
C LEU A 183 -37.41 30.41 3.88
N GLY A 184 -36.32 31.12 3.62
CA GLY A 184 -36.30 32.43 2.94
C GLY A 184 -35.86 32.34 1.47
N SER A 185 -34.66 31.81 1.22
CA SER A 185 -34.12 31.62 -0.14
C SER A 185 -33.28 30.35 -0.25
N VAL A 186 -33.23 29.79 -1.46
CA VAL A 186 -32.34 28.68 -1.83
C VAL A 186 -31.68 29.02 -3.15
N GLU A 187 -30.36 28.94 -3.19
CA GLU A 187 -29.55 29.33 -4.34
C GLU A 187 -28.54 28.23 -4.69
N LEU A 188 -28.39 27.96 -5.98
CA LEU A 188 -27.23 27.28 -6.52
C LEU A 188 -26.15 28.35 -6.68
N VAL A 189 -25.03 28.18 -5.99
CA VAL A 189 -23.86 29.05 -6.16
C VAL A 189 -22.79 28.27 -6.92
N TYR A 190 -22.38 28.79 -8.07
CA TYR A 190 -21.39 28.14 -8.90
C TYR A 190 -20.20 29.02 -9.28
N VAL A 191 -19.09 28.36 -9.61
CA VAL A 191 -17.82 28.95 -10.02
C VAL A 191 -17.31 28.22 -11.27
N ALA A 192 -16.94 28.97 -12.30
CA ALA A 192 -16.16 28.45 -13.42
C ALA A 192 -14.66 28.59 -13.10
N GLY A 193 -13.91 27.48 -13.15
CA GLY A 193 -12.52 27.41 -12.73
C GLY A 193 -12.34 27.91 -11.30
N TYR A 194 -11.41 28.84 -11.11
CA TYR A 194 -11.14 29.55 -9.86
C TYR A 194 -11.57 31.03 -9.91
N GLY A 195 -12.62 31.32 -10.69
CA GLY A 195 -13.19 32.66 -10.84
C GLY A 195 -14.13 33.07 -9.69
N ALA A 196 -15.00 34.03 -9.98
CA ALA A 196 -15.99 34.55 -9.02
C ALA A 196 -17.23 33.63 -8.90
N GLU A 197 -17.83 33.63 -7.71
CA GLU A 197 -19.11 32.97 -7.46
C GLU A 197 -20.27 33.67 -8.17
N THR A 198 -21.14 32.88 -8.79
CA THR A 198 -22.40 33.31 -9.40
C THR A 198 -23.54 32.58 -8.72
N ALA A 199 -24.51 33.32 -8.18
CA ALA A 199 -25.69 32.75 -7.53
C ALA A 199 -26.88 32.70 -8.49
N VAL A 200 -27.59 31.58 -8.50
CA VAL A 200 -28.81 31.35 -9.28
C VAL A 200 -29.91 30.88 -8.32
N PRO A 201 -31.09 31.55 -8.29
CA PRO A 201 -32.22 31.08 -7.49
C PRO A 201 -32.66 29.67 -7.90
N MET A 202 -32.91 28.80 -6.92
CA MET A 202 -33.45 27.46 -7.18
C MET A 202 -34.97 27.45 -7.11
N THR A 203 -35.60 26.66 -7.96
CA THR A 203 -37.06 26.49 -8.02
C THR A 203 -37.48 25.29 -7.17
N ALA A 204 -38.50 25.48 -6.33
CA ALA A 204 -39.02 24.45 -5.44
C ALA A 204 -40.04 23.52 -6.15
N SER A 205 -39.96 22.24 -5.84
CA SER A 205 -40.97 21.21 -6.12
C SER A 205 -41.10 20.32 -4.88
N GLY A 206 -41.98 20.70 -3.95
CA GLY A 206 -42.01 20.13 -2.61
C GLY A 206 -40.74 20.49 -1.83
N PRO A 207 -40.09 19.55 -1.11
CA PRO A 207 -38.82 19.80 -0.42
C PRO A 207 -37.60 19.83 -1.36
N THR A 208 -37.76 19.47 -2.64
CA THR A 208 -36.68 19.43 -3.62
C THR A 208 -36.55 20.79 -4.31
N TYR A 209 -35.35 21.33 -4.33
CA TYR A 209 -34.98 22.56 -5.02
C TYR A 209 -34.09 22.23 -6.20
N SER A 210 -34.32 22.85 -7.35
CA SER A 210 -33.55 22.61 -8.58
C SER A 210 -33.13 23.90 -9.29
N ALA A 211 -31.93 23.89 -9.88
CA ALA A 211 -31.45 24.90 -10.81
C ALA A 211 -30.47 24.26 -11.81
N SER A 212 -30.12 24.96 -12.88
CA SER A 212 -29.14 24.46 -13.85
C SER A 212 -28.07 25.48 -14.18
N PHE A 213 -26.88 24.97 -14.48
CA PHE A 213 -25.81 25.78 -15.05
C PHE A 213 -26.16 26.18 -16.49
N PRO A 214 -25.82 27.40 -16.94
CA PRO A 214 -25.93 27.75 -18.34
C PRO A 214 -25.10 26.78 -19.20
N ALA A 215 -25.69 26.24 -20.27
CA ALA A 215 -25.00 25.35 -21.22
C ALA A 215 -23.71 25.95 -21.79
N THR A 216 -23.64 27.29 -21.89
CA THR A 216 -22.47 28.04 -22.32
C THR A 216 -21.27 27.96 -21.37
N ALA A 217 -21.49 27.61 -20.10
CA ALA A 217 -20.41 27.39 -19.13
C ALA A 217 -19.81 25.97 -19.24
N VAL A 218 -20.52 25.04 -19.86
CA VAL A 218 -20.15 23.61 -19.96
C VAL A 218 -19.33 23.38 -21.23
N THR A 219 -18.13 23.95 -21.30
CA THR A 219 -17.23 23.78 -22.46
C THR A 219 -16.17 22.71 -22.20
N PRO A 220 -15.63 22.04 -23.23
CA PRO A 220 -14.56 21.04 -23.07
C PRO A 220 -13.40 21.58 -22.22
N GLY A 221 -12.95 20.79 -21.24
CA GLY A 221 -11.85 21.11 -20.34
C GLY A 221 -12.17 22.11 -19.22
N ALA A 222 -13.39 22.65 -19.16
CA ALA A 222 -13.78 23.58 -18.11
C ALA A 222 -13.96 22.87 -16.76
N LEU A 223 -13.46 23.47 -15.68
CA LEU A 223 -13.82 23.12 -14.32
C LEU A 223 -15.09 23.88 -13.92
N LEU A 224 -16.12 23.16 -13.49
CA LEU A 224 -17.31 23.74 -12.87
C LEU A 224 -17.39 23.26 -11.44
N ARG A 225 -17.55 24.20 -10.51
CA ARG A 225 -17.61 23.96 -9.07
C ARG A 225 -18.86 24.60 -8.49
N TRP A 226 -19.50 23.98 -7.51
CA TRP A 226 -20.73 24.50 -6.93
C TRP A 226 -20.99 24.05 -5.48
N TYR A 227 -21.91 24.76 -4.86
CA TYR A 227 -22.57 24.39 -3.62
C TYR A 227 -24.01 24.91 -3.64
N VAL A 228 -24.87 24.33 -2.81
CA VAL A 228 -26.22 24.88 -2.56
C VAL A 228 -26.15 25.69 -1.28
N ARG A 229 -26.75 26.88 -1.29
CA ARG A 229 -26.91 27.76 -0.12
C ARG A 229 -28.39 27.93 0.19
N ALA A 230 -28.75 27.78 1.46
CA ALA A 230 -30.10 28.07 1.94
C ALA A 230 -30.04 29.13 3.04
N THR A 231 -31.00 30.06 3.02
CA THR A 231 -31.15 31.12 4.01
C THR A 231 -32.57 31.09 4.57
N ASP A 232 -32.72 31.15 5.88
CA ASP A 232 -34.02 31.25 6.54
C ASP A 232 -34.54 32.70 6.62
N SER A 233 -35.77 32.89 7.09
CA SER A 233 -36.42 34.20 7.20
C SER A 233 -35.79 35.15 8.21
N GLN A 234 -34.88 34.67 9.08
CA GLN A 234 -34.13 35.46 10.06
C GLN A 234 -32.66 35.68 9.65
N GLY A 235 -32.27 35.23 8.44
CA GLY A 235 -30.91 35.37 7.92
C GLY A 235 -29.95 34.25 8.33
N GLY A 236 -30.42 33.20 8.99
CA GLY A 236 -29.65 32.00 9.27
C GLY A 236 -29.31 31.27 7.98
N THR A 237 -28.03 30.98 7.74
CA THR A 237 -27.55 30.36 6.50
C THR A 237 -26.92 28.99 6.73
N SER A 238 -27.01 28.16 5.69
CA SER A 238 -26.32 26.87 5.58
C SER A 238 -25.88 26.65 4.13
N ARG A 239 -24.89 25.76 3.94
CA ARG A 239 -24.43 25.34 2.62
C ARG A 239 -24.07 23.85 2.60
N ASP A 240 -24.17 23.26 1.42
CA ASP A 240 -23.72 21.88 1.14
C ASP A 240 -22.83 21.86 -0.13
N PRO A 241 -21.55 21.44 -0.03
CA PRO A 241 -20.90 20.88 1.15
C PRO A 241 -20.69 21.92 2.27
N ALA A 242 -20.62 21.43 3.50
CA ALA A 242 -20.33 22.23 4.68
C ALA A 242 -18.84 22.61 4.65
N PHE A 243 -18.52 23.84 4.23
CA PHE A 243 -17.14 24.33 4.17
C PHE A 243 -16.77 25.03 5.47
N VAL A 244 -16.22 24.30 6.45
CA VAL A 244 -15.85 24.85 7.76
C VAL A 244 -14.41 25.37 7.78
N ASP A 245 -13.48 24.64 7.15
CA ASP A 245 -12.08 25.03 7.04
C ASP A 245 -11.48 24.75 5.65
N ASP A 246 -10.23 25.19 5.45
CA ASP A 246 -9.51 25.07 4.17
C ASP A 246 -8.97 23.67 3.88
N LYS A 247 -9.23 22.70 4.77
CA LYS A 247 -8.95 21.28 4.56
C LYS A 247 -10.16 20.60 3.96
N GLU A 248 -11.37 20.95 4.38
CA GLU A 248 -12.63 20.38 3.91
C GLU A 248 -12.94 20.72 2.44
N ARG A 249 -13.92 20.01 1.88
CA ARG A 249 -14.35 20.22 0.50
C ARG A 249 -15.11 21.54 0.42
N GLN A 250 -14.62 22.50 -0.36
CA GLN A 250 -15.35 23.76 -0.53
C GLN A 250 -16.47 23.61 -1.55
N TYR A 251 -16.24 22.88 -2.63
CA TYR A 251 -17.22 22.71 -3.70
C TYR A 251 -17.40 21.25 -4.09
N TYR A 252 -18.62 20.88 -4.48
CA TYR A 252 -18.78 19.81 -5.46
C TYR A 252 -18.30 20.30 -6.82
N GLY A 253 -18.00 19.39 -7.75
CA GLY A 253 -17.46 19.80 -9.03
C GLY A 253 -17.46 18.73 -10.10
N VAL A 254 -17.19 19.19 -11.31
CA VAL A 254 -16.92 18.36 -12.48
C VAL A 254 -15.95 19.10 -13.39
N ILE A 255 -14.99 18.36 -13.96
CA ILE A 255 -14.15 18.78 -15.07
C ILE A 255 -14.79 18.20 -16.33
N VAL A 256 -15.20 19.09 -17.24
CA VAL A 256 -15.92 18.71 -18.45
C VAL A 256 -14.94 17.97 -19.37
N PRO A 257 -15.21 16.71 -19.74
CA PRO A 257 -14.31 15.94 -20.59
C PRO A 257 -14.15 16.61 -21.95
N ASP A 258 -12.94 16.54 -22.50
CA ASP A 258 -12.69 16.89 -23.90
C ASP A 258 -12.79 15.62 -24.77
N PRO A 259 -13.87 15.45 -25.58
CA PRO A 259 -14.03 14.29 -26.43
C PRO A 259 -13.09 14.30 -27.64
N SER A 260 -12.43 15.43 -27.94
CA SER A 260 -11.45 15.50 -29.03
C SER A 260 -10.10 14.88 -28.66
N ASP A 261 -9.83 14.73 -27.37
CA ASP A 261 -8.62 14.12 -26.86
C ASP A 261 -8.83 12.61 -26.63
N ALA A 262 -8.36 11.81 -27.59
CA ALA A 262 -8.46 10.36 -27.54
C ALA A 262 -7.45 9.75 -26.55
N ALA A 263 -7.90 9.48 -25.32
CA ALA A 263 -7.13 8.78 -24.30
C ALA A 263 -7.32 7.25 -24.43
N SER A 264 -6.21 6.49 -24.43
CA SER A 264 -6.26 5.01 -24.39
C SER A 264 -6.09 4.42 -22.98
N LEU A 265 -5.82 5.28 -22.00
CA LEU A 265 -5.61 4.94 -20.58
C LEU A 265 -6.68 5.62 -19.71
N PRO A 266 -6.88 5.18 -18.45
CA PRO A 266 -7.72 5.90 -17.51
C PRO A 266 -7.30 7.37 -17.38
N VAL A 267 -8.29 8.26 -17.44
CA VAL A 267 -8.06 9.71 -17.47
C VAL A 267 -8.06 10.28 -16.06
N LEU A 268 -6.97 10.94 -15.70
CA LEU A 268 -6.84 11.75 -14.50
C LEU A 268 -6.92 13.22 -14.91
N GLU A 269 -8.01 13.88 -14.53
CA GLU A 269 -8.26 15.30 -14.81
C GLU A 269 -7.79 16.14 -13.63
N LEU A 270 -6.64 16.81 -13.77
CA LEU A 270 -6.16 17.77 -12.78
C LEU A 270 -6.47 19.19 -13.24
N TYR A 271 -7.02 20.01 -12.36
CA TYR A 271 -7.25 21.42 -12.63
C TYR A 271 -6.67 22.27 -11.49
N CYS A 272 -5.77 23.19 -11.80
CA CYS A 272 -5.11 24.06 -10.84
C CYS A 272 -5.30 25.53 -11.19
N ALA A 273 -5.53 26.35 -10.17
CA ALA A 273 -5.54 27.81 -10.28
C ALA A 273 -4.20 28.34 -10.79
N ASP A 274 -3.10 27.80 -10.26
CA ASP A 274 -1.75 28.00 -10.80
C ASP A 274 -1.34 26.78 -11.64
N GLU A 275 -1.28 26.95 -12.96
CA GLU A 275 -0.84 25.91 -13.89
C GLU A 275 0.61 25.45 -13.65
N LYS A 276 1.40 26.20 -12.88
CA LYS A 276 2.77 25.84 -12.50
C LYS A 276 2.86 24.99 -11.24
N ALA A 277 1.74 24.74 -10.55
CA ALA A 277 1.73 23.93 -9.32
C ALA A 277 2.45 22.56 -9.50
N PRO A 278 2.24 21.78 -10.58
CA PRO A 278 2.97 20.54 -10.81
C PRO A 278 4.50 20.67 -10.92
N PHE A 279 5.03 21.87 -11.13
CA PHE A 279 6.46 22.16 -11.27
C PHE A 279 7.07 22.80 -10.01
N SER A 280 6.27 23.08 -8.99
CA SER A 280 6.71 23.68 -7.72
C SER A 280 7.41 22.66 -6.83
N LYS A 281 8.47 23.08 -6.12
CA LYS A 281 9.12 22.26 -5.07
C LYS A 281 8.23 22.09 -3.84
N ASP A 282 7.43 23.12 -3.55
CA ASP A 282 6.49 23.13 -2.44
C ASP A 282 5.12 22.70 -2.93
N LEU A 283 4.32 22.14 -2.01
CA LEU A 283 2.93 21.81 -2.27
C LEU A 283 2.09 23.10 -2.34
N VAL A 284 1.53 23.38 -3.52
CA VAL A 284 0.72 24.57 -3.82
C VAL A 284 -0.77 24.23 -3.68
N PRO A 285 -1.57 25.00 -2.94
CA PRO A 285 -3.01 24.81 -2.83
C PRO A 285 -3.76 25.32 -4.06
N GLY A 286 -5.07 25.04 -4.12
CA GLY A 286 -5.93 25.56 -5.18
C GLY A 286 -5.96 24.68 -6.42
N CYS A 287 -5.97 23.36 -6.21
CA CYS A 287 -6.21 22.38 -7.27
C CYS A 287 -7.43 21.50 -6.94
N SER A 288 -8.08 21.02 -8.00
CA SER A 288 -9.17 20.05 -8.00
C SER A 288 -8.79 18.87 -8.88
N LEU A 289 -9.29 17.70 -8.56
CA LEU A 289 -9.04 16.45 -9.28
C LEU A 289 -10.36 15.77 -9.61
N GLN A 290 -10.48 15.24 -10.81
CA GLN A 290 -11.50 14.25 -11.13
C GLN A 290 -10.87 12.98 -11.65
N TYR A 291 -11.31 11.86 -11.09
CA TYR A 291 -10.85 10.52 -11.46
C TYR A 291 -11.93 9.49 -11.14
N ASN A 292 -12.16 8.55 -12.06
CA ASN A 292 -13.15 7.46 -11.92
C ASN A 292 -14.56 7.92 -11.44
N GLY A 293 -15.03 9.06 -11.95
CA GLY A 293 -16.33 9.63 -11.60
C GLY A 293 -16.40 10.35 -10.24
N SER A 294 -15.32 10.34 -9.47
CA SER A 294 -15.20 11.10 -8.22
C SER A 294 -14.51 12.43 -8.41
N PHE A 295 -14.98 13.44 -7.70
CA PHE A 295 -14.42 14.79 -7.68
C PHE A 295 -13.85 15.12 -6.31
N TYR A 296 -12.65 15.72 -6.30
CA TYR A 296 -11.91 16.11 -5.12
C TYR A 296 -11.49 17.57 -5.25
N ASP A 297 -11.67 18.35 -4.19
CA ASP A 297 -11.41 19.79 -4.15
C ASP A 297 -10.42 20.13 -3.03
N ASN A 298 -9.89 21.36 -3.05
CA ASN A 298 -8.94 21.87 -2.04
C ASN A 298 -7.65 21.04 -1.89
N LEU A 299 -7.15 20.56 -3.03
CA LEU A 299 -5.95 19.73 -3.07
C LEU A 299 -4.67 20.57 -3.07
N LEU A 300 -3.61 19.93 -2.56
CA LEU A 300 -2.25 20.41 -2.60
C LEU A 300 -1.49 19.67 -3.72
N VAL A 301 -0.81 20.39 -4.60
CA VAL A 301 -0.06 19.81 -5.73
C VAL A 301 1.36 20.35 -5.77
N GLY A 302 2.32 19.47 -6.01
CA GLY A 302 3.71 19.85 -6.21
C GLY A 302 4.51 18.75 -6.89
N ARG A 303 5.75 19.05 -7.25
CA ARG A 303 6.67 18.06 -7.80
C ARG A 303 7.31 17.22 -6.69
N ARG A 304 7.78 16.02 -7.03
CA ARG A 304 8.44 15.10 -6.08
C ARG A 304 9.70 14.46 -6.63
N GLY A 305 10.44 13.81 -5.72
CA GLY A 305 11.70 13.11 -5.97
C GLY A 305 12.92 13.94 -5.59
N VAL A 306 14.11 13.46 -5.96
CA VAL A 306 15.39 14.14 -5.70
C VAL A 306 16.07 14.43 -7.03
N THR A 307 16.50 13.39 -7.74
CA THR A 307 17.12 13.51 -9.07
C THR A 307 16.13 14.03 -10.12
N SER A 308 14.86 13.62 -10.05
CA SER A 308 13.81 14.02 -10.98
C SER A 308 13.37 15.47 -10.85
N LEU A 309 13.81 16.20 -9.82
CA LEU A 309 13.45 17.60 -9.59
C LEU A 309 13.93 18.55 -10.69
N ASN A 310 14.88 18.12 -11.52
CA ASN A 310 15.43 18.90 -12.62
C ASN A 310 14.99 18.39 -14.00
N TRP A 311 14.11 17.38 -14.05
CA TRP A 311 13.59 16.87 -15.32
C TRP A 311 12.61 17.85 -15.96
N PRO A 312 12.56 17.97 -17.31
CA PRO A 312 11.57 18.76 -18.01
C PRO A 312 10.13 18.39 -17.63
N LYS A 313 9.86 17.08 -17.54
CA LYS A 313 8.56 16.54 -17.11
C LYS A 313 8.60 16.13 -15.63
N PRO A 314 7.83 16.79 -14.75
CA PRO A 314 7.90 16.57 -13.30
C PRO A 314 7.28 15.23 -12.88
N LYS A 315 7.87 14.53 -11.91
CA LYS A 315 7.12 13.57 -11.08
C LYS A 315 6.21 14.40 -10.15
N ILE A 316 4.93 14.07 -10.01
CA ILE A 316 3.93 14.90 -9.31
C ILE A 316 3.47 14.20 -8.03
N LYS A 317 3.20 14.99 -6.99
CA LYS A 317 2.50 14.59 -5.78
C LYS A 317 1.23 15.41 -5.66
N ILE A 318 0.11 14.73 -5.38
CA ILE A 318 -1.18 15.34 -5.05
C ILE A 318 -1.54 14.88 -3.63
N ASP A 319 -1.77 15.82 -2.72
CA ASP A 319 -1.98 15.55 -1.30
C ASP A 319 -3.36 16.09 -0.88
N SER A 320 -4.11 15.25 -0.17
CA SER A 320 -5.35 15.65 0.46
C SER A 320 -5.08 16.16 1.87
N LYS A 321 -5.63 17.33 2.18
CA LYS A 321 -5.63 17.85 3.56
C LYS A 321 -6.57 17.07 4.50
N GLN A 322 -7.42 16.19 3.96
CA GLN A 322 -8.48 15.46 4.67
C GLN A 322 -8.11 13.98 4.94
N GLY A 323 -6.88 13.57 4.66
CA GLY A 323 -6.47 12.18 4.78
C GLY A 323 -6.92 11.33 3.58
N LYS A 324 -7.28 10.07 3.81
CA LYS A 324 -7.52 9.06 2.76
C LYS A 324 -8.87 9.24 2.06
N ILE A 325 -8.91 10.11 1.06
CA ILE A 325 -10.13 10.40 0.28
C ILE A 325 -10.07 9.89 -1.16
N PHE A 326 -8.88 9.73 -1.75
CA PHE A 326 -8.76 9.39 -3.16
C PHE A 326 -9.03 7.91 -3.40
N GLU A 327 -10.06 7.60 -4.17
CA GLU A 327 -10.40 6.24 -4.57
C GLU A 327 -9.79 5.95 -5.94
N MET A 328 -8.70 5.19 -5.93
CA MET A 328 -7.89 4.94 -7.13
C MET A 328 -8.33 3.68 -7.88
N GLU A 329 -8.80 2.69 -7.14
CA GLU A 329 -9.45 1.47 -7.63
C GLU A 329 -10.49 1.05 -6.57
N PRO A 330 -11.47 0.19 -6.92
CA PRO A 330 -12.43 -0.33 -5.94
C PRO A 330 -11.71 -0.91 -4.70
N GLY A 331 -11.96 -0.33 -3.53
CA GLY A 331 -11.33 -0.73 -2.27
C GLY A 331 -9.92 -0.17 -2.01
N LEU A 332 -9.32 0.58 -2.95
CA LEU A 332 -8.03 1.26 -2.79
C LEU A 332 -8.22 2.76 -2.56
N LYS A 333 -8.27 3.17 -1.29
CA LYS A 333 -8.29 4.58 -0.88
C LYS A 333 -6.93 5.05 -0.38
N VAL A 334 -6.42 6.15 -0.96
CA VAL A 334 -5.14 6.78 -0.61
C VAL A 334 -5.33 8.22 -0.17
N GLY A 335 -4.46 8.73 0.71
CA GLY A 335 -4.45 10.14 1.09
C GLY A 335 -3.53 11.01 0.24
N GLU A 336 -2.68 10.37 -0.55
CA GLU A 336 -1.69 11.00 -1.41
C GLU A 336 -1.60 10.20 -2.71
N ILE A 337 -1.58 10.89 -3.84
CA ILE A 337 -1.35 10.32 -5.17
C ILE A 337 0.08 10.68 -5.58
N ASN A 338 0.89 9.67 -5.86
CA ASN A 338 2.21 9.86 -6.47
C ASN A 338 2.15 9.47 -7.95
N LEU A 339 2.51 10.42 -8.81
CA LEU A 339 2.60 10.23 -10.25
C LEU A 339 4.06 10.25 -10.67
N ASN A 340 4.56 9.12 -11.14
CA ASN A 340 5.87 9.01 -11.79
C ASN A 340 5.73 9.44 -13.26
N SER A 341 6.64 10.31 -13.73
CA SER A 341 6.61 10.84 -15.09
C SER A 341 7.19 9.91 -16.13
N GLU A 342 8.02 8.95 -15.72
CA GLU A 342 8.81 8.05 -16.58
C GLU A 342 9.55 8.79 -17.71
N TRP A 343 9.87 10.07 -17.48
CA TRP A 343 10.60 10.90 -18.44
C TRP A 343 11.96 10.31 -18.77
N GLN A 344 12.63 9.76 -17.78
CA GLN A 344 13.89 9.08 -17.97
C GLN A 344 13.78 7.72 -17.32
N GLU A 345 14.10 6.70 -18.10
CA GLU A 345 14.28 5.35 -17.62
C GLU A 345 15.73 4.90 -17.90
N PRO A 346 16.17 3.86 -17.20
CA PRO A 346 17.34 3.10 -17.59
C PRO A 346 17.28 2.51 -19.00
N GLY A 347 18.34 2.67 -19.80
CA GLY A 347 18.40 2.16 -21.17
C GLY A 347 17.51 2.95 -22.15
N GLU A 348 17.02 2.28 -23.18
CA GLU A 348 15.99 2.84 -24.08
C GLU A 348 14.65 2.93 -23.33
N ASN A 349 14.04 4.11 -23.33
CA ASN A 349 12.80 4.34 -22.57
C ASN A 349 11.67 3.43 -23.04
N THR A 350 11.10 2.70 -22.10
CA THR A 350 9.91 1.87 -22.24
C THR A 350 8.64 2.61 -21.81
N PHE A 351 8.79 3.64 -20.98
CA PHE A 351 7.74 4.38 -20.31
C PHE A 351 6.83 3.47 -19.46
N MET A 352 7.34 2.40 -18.87
CA MET A 352 6.53 1.45 -18.10
C MET A 352 7.24 0.74 -16.95
N ARG A 353 8.53 1.01 -16.69
CA ARG A 353 9.36 0.18 -15.78
C ARG A 353 8.75 0.04 -14.40
N GLU A 354 8.23 1.12 -13.83
CA GLU A 354 7.69 1.09 -12.47
C GLU A 354 6.41 0.21 -12.39
N PRO A 355 5.32 0.47 -13.15
CA PRO A 355 4.17 -0.44 -13.19
C PRO A 355 4.53 -1.88 -13.60
N LEU A 356 5.45 -2.05 -14.56
CA LEU A 356 5.89 -3.35 -15.03
C LEU A 356 6.51 -4.17 -13.91
N VAL A 357 7.43 -3.59 -13.15
CA VAL A 357 8.11 -4.30 -12.07
C VAL A 357 7.14 -4.63 -10.93
N TRP A 358 6.24 -3.71 -10.58
CA TRP A 358 5.19 -3.99 -9.58
C TRP A 358 4.27 -5.13 -10.00
N GLU A 359 3.84 -5.18 -11.27
CA GLU A 359 3.02 -6.28 -11.78
C GLU A 359 3.77 -7.62 -11.75
N VAL A 360 5.04 -7.62 -12.15
CA VAL A 360 5.88 -8.82 -12.12
C VAL A 360 6.09 -9.32 -10.68
N PHE A 361 6.35 -8.41 -9.73
CA PHE A 361 6.44 -8.71 -8.31
C PHE A 361 5.15 -9.28 -7.74
N LYS A 362 3.99 -8.70 -8.09
CA LYS A 362 2.67 -9.21 -7.71
C LYS A 362 2.49 -10.65 -8.18
N GLN A 363 2.85 -10.95 -9.43
CA GLN A 363 2.78 -12.31 -9.97
C GLN A 363 3.79 -13.30 -9.34
N MET A 364 4.89 -12.82 -8.77
CA MET A 364 5.86 -13.62 -8.01
C MET A 364 5.49 -13.77 -6.52
N GLY A 365 4.41 -13.13 -6.06
CA GLY A 365 3.96 -13.15 -4.67
C GLY A 365 4.78 -12.24 -3.75
N VAL A 366 5.45 -11.21 -4.29
CA VAL A 366 6.09 -10.16 -3.50
C VAL A 366 5.03 -9.17 -3.05
N GLN A 367 5.15 -8.65 -1.82
CA GLN A 367 4.34 -7.55 -1.31
C GLN A 367 4.52 -6.31 -2.20
N SER A 368 3.54 -6.09 -3.07
CA SER A 368 3.62 -5.12 -4.16
C SER A 368 2.69 -3.96 -3.91
N LEU A 369 3.20 -2.75 -4.14
CA LEU A 369 2.41 -1.53 -4.18
C LEU A 369 1.60 -1.52 -5.48
N GLU A 370 0.41 -0.93 -5.44
CA GLU A 370 -0.40 -0.78 -6.64
C GLU A 370 0.18 0.32 -7.54
N SER A 371 0.32 0.01 -8.82
CA SER A 371 0.87 0.93 -9.82
C SER A 371 0.27 0.65 -11.18
N PHE A 372 -0.19 1.72 -11.85
CA PHE A 372 -0.84 1.61 -13.16
C PHE A 372 -0.68 2.90 -13.97
N ASN A 373 -0.87 2.76 -15.27
CA ASN A 373 -0.64 3.82 -16.24
C ASN A 373 -1.88 4.71 -16.39
N LEU A 374 -1.66 6.02 -16.49
CA LEU A 374 -2.68 7.05 -16.54
C LEU A 374 -2.44 8.00 -17.72
N HIS A 375 -3.53 8.46 -18.32
CA HIS A 375 -3.54 9.64 -19.17
C HIS A 375 -3.87 10.84 -18.29
N MET A 376 -2.96 11.80 -18.17
CA MET A 376 -3.18 12.99 -17.36
C MET A 376 -3.50 14.20 -18.23
N ARG A 377 -4.53 14.94 -17.84
CA ARG A 377 -4.82 16.28 -18.34
C ARG A 377 -4.60 17.31 -17.24
N LEU A 378 -4.11 18.48 -17.64
CA LEU A 378 -3.94 19.64 -16.79
C LEU A 378 -4.74 20.80 -17.39
N ASN A 379 -5.69 21.34 -16.62
CA ASN A 379 -6.55 22.44 -17.04
C ASN A 379 -7.23 22.18 -18.40
N GLY A 380 -7.76 20.97 -18.57
CA GLY A 380 -8.49 20.54 -19.78
C GLY A 380 -7.62 20.20 -20.99
N LYS A 381 -6.29 20.21 -20.85
CA LYS A 381 -5.35 19.90 -21.94
C LYS A 381 -4.54 18.66 -21.62
N TYR A 382 -4.22 17.88 -22.64
CA TYR A 382 -3.27 16.77 -22.50
C TYR A 382 -1.96 17.27 -21.86
N PHE A 383 -1.59 16.65 -20.75
CA PHE A 383 -0.37 16.96 -20.02
C PHE A 383 0.68 15.86 -20.22
N GLY A 384 0.29 14.59 -20.18
CA GLY A 384 1.19 13.49 -20.42
C GLY A 384 0.70 12.15 -19.90
N LYS A 385 1.45 11.10 -20.22
CA LYS A 385 1.31 9.76 -19.64
C LYS A 385 2.00 9.72 -18.27
N PHE A 386 1.36 9.17 -17.25
CA PHE A 386 1.98 8.99 -15.93
C PHE A 386 1.79 7.58 -15.42
N ALA A 387 2.63 7.16 -14.49
CA ALA A 387 2.38 5.99 -13.66
C ALA A 387 1.92 6.45 -12.27
N PHE A 388 0.72 6.04 -11.86
CA PHE A 388 0.35 6.07 -10.45
C PHE A 388 1.23 5.10 -9.68
N VAL A 389 1.68 5.49 -8.49
CA VAL A 389 2.37 4.61 -7.54
C VAL A 389 1.76 4.83 -6.17
N GLU A 390 1.20 3.77 -5.59
CA GLU A 390 0.70 3.80 -4.21
C GLU A 390 1.83 4.20 -3.26
N GLN A 391 1.54 5.10 -2.33
CA GLN A 391 2.44 5.31 -1.20
C GLN A 391 2.24 4.16 -0.21
N MET A 392 3.30 3.41 0.07
CA MET A 392 3.30 2.41 1.15
C MET A 392 2.63 2.98 2.39
N ASP A 393 1.61 2.30 2.92
CA ASP A 393 0.93 2.63 4.18
C ASP A 393 0.30 1.44 4.94
N GLU A 394 -0.38 1.71 6.06
CA GLU A 394 -1.10 0.69 6.84
C GLU A 394 -2.14 -0.07 5.99
N GLY A 395 -2.70 0.57 4.97
CA GLY A 395 -3.57 -0.07 3.98
C GLY A 395 -2.81 -1.12 3.16
N SER A 396 -1.58 -0.81 2.73
CA SER A 396 -0.71 -1.78 2.05
C SER A 396 -0.37 -2.96 2.98
N LEU A 397 0.03 -2.69 4.23
CA LEU A 397 0.31 -3.73 5.23
C LEU A 397 -0.90 -4.64 5.48
N LYS A 398 -2.08 -4.04 5.69
CA LYS A 398 -3.34 -4.78 5.88
C LYS A 398 -3.68 -5.63 4.65
N ARG A 399 -3.50 -5.10 3.43
CA ARG A 399 -3.72 -5.83 2.17
C ARG A 399 -2.81 -7.05 2.05
N TRP A 400 -1.61 -7.00 2.62
CA TRP A 400 -0.66 -8.11 2.64
C TRP A 400 -0.81 -9.05 3.84
N GLY A 401 -1.82 -8.84 4.69
CA GLY A 401 -2.15 -9.72 5.81
C GLY A 401 -1.39 -9.43 7.11
N TYR A 402 -0.72 -8.29 7.24
CA TYR A 402 -0.10 -7.87 8.49
C TYR A 402 -1.13 -7.25 9.44
N SER A 403 -0.93 -7.44 10.75
CA SER A 403 -1.77 -6.79 11.75
C SER A 403 -1.39 -5.31 11.90
N VAL A 404 -2.39 -4.44 11.85
CA VAL A 404 -2.23 -2.99 12.03
C VAL A 404 -2.99 -2.45 13.24
N GLU A 405 -3.64 -3.33 14.02
CA GLU A 405 -4.49 -2.97 15.17
C GLU A 405 -3.95 -3.61 16.47
N PRO A 406 -4.02 -2.92 17.64
CA PRO A 406 -4.45 -1.53 17.80
C PRO A 406 -3.44 -0.51 17.24
N GLN A 407 -2.25 -0.98 16.84
CA GLN A 407 -1.25 -0.16 16.16
C GLN A 407 -0.34 -1.04 15.30
N ALA A 408 -0.01 -0.59 14.10
CA ALA A 408 1.00 -1.23 13.26
C ALA A 408 2.38 -1.16 13.90
N GLY A 409 3.19 -2.20 13.68
CA GLY A 409 4.60 -2.20 14.03
C GLY A 409 5.40 -1.13 13.28
N PRO A 410 6.64 -0.85 13.70
CA PRO A 410 7.45 0.22 13.12
C PRO A 410 7.90 -0.13 11.69
N LEU A 411 7.86 0.90 10.82
CA LEU A 411 8.24 0.84 9.42
C LEU A 411 9.27 1.94 9.11
N TRP A 412 10.38 1.54 8.50
CA TRP A 412 11.48 2.42 8.12
C TRP A 412 11.66 2.43 6.63
N LYS A 413 11.66 3.63 6.02
CA LYS A 413 12.09 3.80 4.63
C LYS A 413 13.58 4.07 4.58
N SER A 414 14.31 3.27 3.80
CA SER A 414 15.73 3.48 3.54
C SER A 414 15.94 4.79 2.75
N LEU A 415 16.97 5.55 3.12
CA LEU A 415 17.36 6.77 2.42
C LEU A 415 18.43 6.46 1.37
N SER A 416 19.68 6.25 1.79
CA SER A 416 20.77 5.74 0.95
C SER A 416 22.06 5.52 1.76
N GLY A 417 22.85 4.50 1.40
CA GLY A 417 24.25 4.35 1.80
C GLY A 417 24.48 3.68 3.17
N GLU A 418 25.66 3.89 3.76
CA GLU A 418 26.18 3.12 4.90
C GLU A 418 25.39 3.21 6.21
N TYR A 419 24.53 4.21 6.32
CA TYR A 419 23.68 4.42 7.49
C TYR A 419 22.28 3.83 7.32
N SER A 420 22.01 3.22 6.16
CA SER A 420 20.70 2.66 5.81
C SER A 420 20.76 1.20 5.31
N ASN A 421 21.92 0.56 5.40
CA ASN A 421 22.17 -0.80 4.89
C ASN A 421 22.16 -1.90 5.98
N LEU A 422 21.59 -1.61 7.15
CA LEU A 422 21.50 -2.51 8.32
C LEU A 422 22.85 -2.87 8.95
N ARG A 423 23.79 -1.93 8.90
CA ARG A 423 25.07 -2.03 9.61
C ARG A 423 24.85 -2.02 11.13
N TRP A 424 25.58 -2.85 11.86
CA TRP A 424 25.37 -3.11 13.30
C TRP A 424 26.11 -2.15 14.24
N ASP A 425 27.21 -1.55 13.78
CA ASP A 425 28.11 -0.68 14.54
C ASP A 425 27.81 0.81 14.37
N ILE A 426 26.55 1.13 14.09
CA ILE A 426 26.05 2.51 14.06
C ILE A 426 25.28 2.82 15.35
N ALA A 427 25.45 4.04 15.87
CA ALA A 427 24.65 4.51 16.99
C ALA A 427 23.18 4.71 16.55
N PRO A 428 22.17 4.47 17.40
CA PRO A 428 20.74 4.61 17.04
C PRO A 428 20.39 5.97 16.41
N GLU A 429 21.04 7.05 16.86
CA GLU A 429 20.87 8.41 16.34
C GLU A 429 21.48 8.63 14.95
N ALA A 430 22.41 7.77 14.51
CA ALA A 430 23.07 7.85 13.21
C ALA A 430 22.36 7.04 12.11
N VAL A 431 21.33 6.27 12.48
CA VAL A 431 20.52 5.45 11.58
C VAL A 431 19.76 6.34 10.58
N GLN A 432 20.10 6.29 9.30
CA GLN A 432 19.50 7.13 8.24
C GLN A 432 18.28 6.46 7.62
N PHE A 433 17.20 6.43 8.38
CA PHE A 433 15.90 5.98 7.90
C PHE A 433 14.84 7.00 8.21
N TYR A 434 13.87 7.13 7.30
CA TYR A 434 12.64 7.81 7.64
C TYR A 434 11.74 6.82 8.38
N TRP A 435 11.68 6.93 9.71
CA TRP A 435 10.66 6.25 10.50
C TRP A 435 9.33 6.95 10.25
N LYS A 436 8.36 6.18 9.75
CA LYS A 436 6.99 6.64 9.58
C LYS A 436 6.10 5.60 10.24
N GLN A 437 5.65 5.87 11.46
CA GLN A 437 4.35 5.38 11.84
C GLN A 437 3.35 6.28 11.14
N TYR A 438 2.33 5.75 10.47
CA TYR A 438 1.43 6.57 9.64
C TYR A 438 0.64 7.62 10.43
N THR A 439 0.77 7.59 11.76
CA THR A 439 0.26 8.55 12.75
C THR A 439 1.33 9.45 13.39
N VAL A 440 2.63 9.15 13.30
CA VAL A 440 3.72 9.94 13.92
C VAL A 440 4.91 10.06 12.96
N LYS A 441 5.29 11.31 12.64
CA LYS A 441 6.54 11.61 11.93
C LYS A 441 7.63 11.91 12.95
N GLY A 442 8.69 11.08 13.03
CA GLY A 442 9.85 11.35 13.87
C GLY A 442 10.52 10.10 14.44
N ASN A 443 11.83 10.11 14.63
CA ASN A 443 12.57 8.92 15.07
C ASN A 443 12.24 8.57 16.55
N ASN A 444 11.62 7.40 16.80
CA ASN A 444 11.42 6.88 18.16
C ASN A 444 12.69 6.14 18.60
N ALA A 445 13.32 6.58 19.70
CA ALA A 445 14.57 6.01 20.20
C ALA A 445 14.48 4.49 20.49
N SER A 446 13.33 4.02 20.99
CA SER A 446 13.12 2.59 21.30
C SER A 446 13.01 1.73 20.04
N ASP A 447 12.32 2.21 19.02
CA ASP A 447 12.21 1.53 17.73
C ASP A 447 13.57 1.55 16.99
N ALA A 448 14.27 2.68 17.00
CA ALA A 448 15.63 2.78 16.45
C ALA A 448 16.58 1.78 17.12
N GLN A 449 16.49 1.62 18.44
CA GLN A 449 17.27 0.62 19.17
C GLN A 449 16.92 -0.80 18.72
N ALA A 450 15.63 -1.11 18.49
CA ALA A 450 15.21 -2.43 17.99
C ALA A 450 15.80 -2.74 16.60
N LEU A 451 15.90 -1.74 15.70
CA LEU A 451 16.53 -1.90 14.39
C LEU A 451 18.05 -2.12 14.49
N VAL A 452 18.71 -1.44 15.42
CA VAL A 452 20.14 -1.66 15.71
C VAL A 452 20.36 -3.06 16.30
N ASP A 453 19.51 -3.50 17.22
CA ASP A 453 19.59 -4.85 17.81
C ASP A 453 19.33 -5.94 16.76
N PHE A 454 18.40 -5.70 15.84
CA PHE A 454 18.20 -6.54 14.67
C PHE A 454 19.49 -6.64 13.85
N SER A 455 20.10 -5.51 13.51
CA SER A 455 21.36 -5.44 12.76
C SER A 455 22.51 -6.18 13.46
N ARG A 456 22.60 -6.10 14.80
CA ARG A 456 23.57 -6.88 15.60
C ARG A 456 23.31 -8.38 15.55
N GLY A 457 22.06 -8.80 15.57
CA GLY A 457 21.66 -10.19 15.38
C GLY A 457 22.07 -10.72 14.00
N LEU A 458 21.87 -9.93 12.94
CA LEU A 458 22.34 -10.25 11.58
C LEU A 458 23.87 -10.42 11.54
N ALA A 459 24.61 -9.63 12.31
CA ALA A 459 26.07 -9.73 12.38
C ALA A 459 26.58 -10.97 13.15
N GLY A 460 25.72 -11.72 13.85
CA GLY A 460 26.10 -12.86 14.70
C GLY A 460 26.47 -12.48 16.14
N GLY A 461 26.13 -11.26 16.57
CA GLY A 461 26.52 -10.70 17.87
C GLY A 461 25.55 -10.94 19.03
N ALA A 462 24.46 -11.69 18.84
CA ALA A 462 23.50 -11.97 19.90
C ALA A 462 24.05 -13.03 20.88
N PRO A 463 24.16 -12.76 22.20
CA PRO A 463 24.67 -13.73 23.17
C PRO A 463 23.90 -15.06 23.11
N GLY A 464 24.59 -16.15 22.77
CA GLY A 464 24.02 -17.50 22.76
C GLY A 464 23.13 -17.85 21.56
N ASN A 465 23.00 -16.98 20.55
CA ASN A 465 22.18 -17.23 19.35
C ASN A 465 22.98 -16.94 18.07
N PRO A 466 23.64 -17.94 17.45
CA PRO A 466 24.41 -17.72 16.24
C PRO A 466 23.48 -17.39 15.06
N ARG A 467 24.03 -16.81 13.98
CA ARG A 467 23.24 -16.30 12.85
C ARG A 467 22.29 -17.33 12.27
N SER A 468 22.70 -18.60 12.21
CA SER A 468 21.90 -19.71 11.66
C SER A 468 20.59 -19.96 12.39
N LYS A 469 20.46 -19.52 13.64
CA LYS A 469 19.26 -19.66 14.46
C LYS A 469 18.50 -18.35 14.59
N TYR A 470 19.24 -17.24 14.77
CA TYR A 470 18.66 -15.90 14.86
C TYR A 470 17.78 -15.57 13.65
N LEU A 471 18.23 -15.92 12.44
CA LEU A 471 17.46 -15.67 11.21
C LEU A 471 16.09 -16.36 11.22
N PHE A 472 15.99 -17.57 11.77
CA PHE A 472 14.74 -18.32 11.84
C PHE A 472 13.78 -17.78 12.91
N ASP A 473 14.30 -17.18 13.98
CA ASP A 473 13.47 -16.54 15.01
C ASP A 473 13.02 -15.14 14.57
N ALA A 474 13.93 -14.34 14.01
CA ALA A 474 13.75 -12.90 13.84
C ALA A 474 13.31 -12.48 12.44
N VAL A 475 13.57 -13.26 11.39
CA VAL A 475 13.24 -12.86 10.01
C VAL A 475 12.01 -13.61 9.53
N ASN A 476 11.10 -12.90 8.87
CA ASN A 476 10.06 -13.53 8.06
C ASN A 476 10.73 -14.12 6.81
N LEU A 477 11.31 -15.31 6.96
CA LEU A 477 12.11 -15.95 5.92
C LEU A 477 11.35 -16.15 4.61
N PRO A 478 10.08 -16.63 4.59
CA PRO A 478 9.32 -16.72 3.34
C PRO A 478 9.27 -15.39 2.58
N GLN A 479 8.97 -14.31 3.29
CA GLN A 479 8.88 -12.97 2.71
C GLN A 479 10.21 -12.51 2.12
N VAL A 480 11.28 -12.55 2.91
CA VAL A 480 12.60 -12.03 2.51
C VAL A 480 13.22 -12.90 1.40
N VAL A 481 13.10 -14.22 1.49
CA VAL A 481 13.58 -15.15 0.46
C VAL A 481 12.86 -14.94 -0.87
N ASN A 482 11.53 -14.76 -0.85
CA ASN A 482 10.78 -14.46 -2.07
C ASN A 482 11.16 -13.11 -2.67
N HIS A 483 11.28 -12.08 -1.82
CA HIS A 483 11.70 -10.75 -2.22
C HIS A 483 13.07 -10.79 -2.93
N MET A 484 14.07 -11.41 -2.30
CA MET A 484 15.41 -11.56 -2.87
C MET A 484 15.37 -12.31 -4.20
N ALA A 485 14.67 -13.44 -4.26
CA ALA A 485 14.59 -14.26 -5.47
C ALA A 485 13.93 -13.52 -6.64
N ALA A 486 12.83 -12.80 -6.39
CA ALA A 486 12.13 -12.04 -7.40
C ALA A 486 12.97 -10.87 -7.93
N GLN A 487 13.58 -10.10 -7.02
CA GLN A 487 14.51 -9.01 -7.35
C GLN A 487 15.65 -9.54 -8.24
N THR A 488 16.25 -10.67 -7.88
CA THR A 488 17.32 -11.31 -8.66
C THR A 488 16.84 -11.80 -10.01
N LEU A 489 15.64 -12.37 -10.13
CA LEU A 489 15.12 -12.88 -11.40
C LEU A 489 15.06 -11.78 -12.48
N ILE A 490 14.57 -10.59 -12.09
CA ILE A 490 14.47 -9.43 -12.99
C ILE A 490 15.72 -8.54 -12.98
N LEU A 491 16.76 -8.88 -12.22
CA LEU A 491 17.97 -8.07 -12.09
C LEU A 491 17.67 -6.59 -11.77
N ASN A 492 16.90 -6.34 -10.71
CA ASN A 492 16.77 -4.99 -10.15
C ASN A 492 18.06 -4.62 -9.41
N GLN A 493 18.72 -3.55 -9.85
CA GLN A 493 20.07 -3.24 -9.40
C GLN A 493 20.16 -2.22 -8.27
N ASP A 494 19.20 -1.31 -8.13
CA ASP A 494 19.29 -0.22 -7.16
C ASP A 494 18.50 -0.60 -5.89
N ARG A 495 18.99 -1.62 -5.16
CA ARG A 495 18.21 -2.30 -4.11
C ARG A 495 18.99 -2.68 -2.84
N CYS A 496 20.31 -2.55 -2.84
CA CYS A 496 21.15 -3.07 -1.75
C CYS A 496 21.16 -2.11 -0.56
N THR A 497 21.39 -0.82 -0.79
CA THR A 497 21.59 0.17 0.28
C THR A 497 20.61 1.34 0.23
N LYS A 498 19.58 1.24 -0.62
CA LYS A 498 18.47 2.17 -0.76
C LYS A 498 17.28 1.45 -1.39
N ASN A 499 16.15 2.15 -1.55
CA ASN A 499 14.98 1.65 -2.29
C ASN A 499 14.32 0.41 -1.67
N PHE A 500 14.24 0.41 -0.34
CA PHE A 500 13.47 -0.57 0.40
C PHE A 500 12.88 0.02 1.69
N TYR A 501 11.90 -0.69 2.22
CA TYR A 501 11.40 -0.53 3.57
C TYR A 501 11.83 -1.72 4.44
N ILE A 502 12.05 -1.46 5.72
CA ILE A 502 12.18 -2.49 6.75
C ILE A 502 10.98 -2.37 7.68
N TYR A 503 10.33 -3.50 7.97
CA TYR A 503 9.15 -3.56 8.81
C TYR A 503 9.34 -4.59 9.90
N ARG A 504 8.94 -4.26 11.13
CA ARG A 504 8.83 -5.22 12.22
C ARG A 504 7.36 -5.47 12.52
N ASP A 505 6.91 -6.70 12.24
CA ASP A 505 5.54 -7.11 12.54
C ASP A 505 5.31 -7.17 14.05
N ALA A 506 4.29 -6.47 14.55
CA ALA A 506 4.09 -6.32 15.99
C ALA A 506 3.67 -7.64 16.69
N PRO A 507 2.73 -8.46 16.15
CA PRO A 507 2.35 -9.73 16.75
C PRO A 507 3.48 -10.75 16.79
N SER A 508 4.18 -10.98 15.67
CA SER A 508 5.25 -11.99 15.60
C SER A 508 6.59 -11.51 16.12
N GLY A 509 6.85 -10.19 16.05
CA GLY A 509 8.17 -9.60 16.30
C GLY A 509 9.17 -9.82 15.16
N GLN A 510 8.75 -10.46 14.06
CA GLN A 510 9.61 -10.78 12.92
C GLN A 510 9.78 -9.59 11.96
N TRP A 511 10.93 -9.58 11.27
CA TRP A 511 11.34 -8.53 10.36
C TRP A 511 11.12 -8.91 8.89
N SER A 512 10.66 -7.97 8.08
CA SER A 512 10.43 -8.09 6.63
C SER A 512 11.12 -6.93 5.88
N MET A 513 11.42 -7.15 4.60
CA MET A 513 12.00 -6.15 3.70
C MET A 513 11.14 -5.98 2.45
N PHE A 514 10.62 -4.77 2.21
CA PHE A 514 9.74 -4.48 1.07
C PHE A 514 10.43 -3.59 0.04
N PRO A 515 10.21 -3.78 -1.27
CA PRO A 515 10.80 -2.93 -2.30
C PRO A 515 10.20 -1.51 -2.30
N TYR A 516 10.94 -0.57 -2.88
CA TYR A 516 10.53 0.80 -3.19
C TYR A 516 11.30 1.26 -4.44
N ASP A 517 10.81 2.27 -5.19
CA ASP A 517 11.52 2.88 -6.34
C ASP A 517 12.13 1.83 -7.29
N VAL A 518 11.24 1.07 -7.95
CA VAL A 518 11.59 -0.19 -8.62
C VAL A 518 11.83 -0.03 -10.11
N GLU A 519 11.87 1.21 -10.63
CA GLU A 519 12.08 1.51 -12.05
C GLU A 519 13.43 0.99 -12.59
N SER A 520 14.34 0.63 -11.69
CA SER A 520 15.65 0.03 -11.95
C SER A 520 15.62 -1.50 -12.17
N GLY A 521 14.43 -2.12 -12.18
CA GLY A 521 14.24 -3.52 -12.57
C GLY A 521 14.50 -3.77 -14.05
N PHE A 522 14.78 -5.02 -14.43
CA PHE A 522 15.15 -5.44 -15.79
C PHE A 522 16.48 -4.85 -16.30
N SER A 523 17.45 -4.63 -15.39
CA SER A 523 18.78 -4.06 -15.65
C SER A 523 18.80 -2.64 -16.19
N ILE A 524 19.76 -1.85 -15.71
CA ILE A 524 20.06 -0.50 -16.22
C ILE A 524 21.33 -0.60 -17.05
N ASP A 525 21.26 -0.07 -18.27
CA ASP A 525 22.46 0.39 -18.96
C ASP A 525 22.41 1.93 -18.98
N ARG A 526 23.30 2.62 -18.24
CA ARG A 526 23.48 4.07 -18.43
C ARG A 526 24.46 4.34 -19.56
N GLY A 527 24.12 3.84 -20.73
CA GLY A 527 24.85 4.00 -21.96
C GLY A 527 23.87 4.21 -23.11
N LEU A 528 23.73 5.47 -23.53
CA LEU A 528 22.92 5.90 -24.66
C LEU A 528 23.14 4.98 -25.89
N GLY A 529 22.08 4.32 -26.37
CA GLY A 529 22.06 3.66 -27.68
C GLY A 529 22.84 2.35 -27.80
N GLY A 530 22.79 1.48 -26.79
CA GLY A 530 23.27 0.09 -26.92
C GLY A 530 24.78 -0.08 -26.80
N LYS A 531 25.44 0.73 -25.95
CA LYS A 531 26.78 0.41 -25.46
C LYS A 531 26.81 0.54 -23.95
N PRO A 532 27.23 -0.51 -23.21
CA PRO A 532 27.36 -0.48 -21.76
C PRO A 532 27.98 0.81 -21.27
N ALA A 533 27.37 1.46 -20.27
CA ALA A 533 28.03 2.45 -19.45
C ALA A 533 29.42 1.88 -19.08
N PRO A 534 30.54 2.51 -19.46
CA PRO A 534 31.87 1.97 -19.15
C PRO A 534 32.08 1.72 -17.64
N ASP A 535 31.28 2.38 -16.81
CA ASP A 535 31.38 2.36 -15.35
C ASP A 535 30.48 1.29 -14.69
N TYR A 536 29.48 0.75 -15.41
CA TYR A 536 28.52 -0.25 -14.89
C TYR A 536 28.21 -1.32 -15.94
N CYS A 537 29.02 -2.36 -15.97
CA CYS A 537 28.80 -3.58 -16.76
C CYS A 537 27.68 -4.46 -16.16
N ILE A 538 26.47 -3.93 -15.93
CA ILE A 538 25.40 -4.63 -15.17
C ILE A 538 25.05 -6.01 -15.74
N LEU A 539 24.99 -6.11 -17.07
CA LEU A 539 24.65 -7.36 -17.77
C LEU A 539 25.87 -8.26 -18.03
N ASP A 540 27.09 -7.84 -17.71
CA ASP A 540 28.31 -8.55 -18.10
C ASP A 540 29.20 -8.89 -16.89
N CYS A 541 29.31 -7.98 -15.93
CA CYS A 541 30.08 -8.18 -14.72
C CYS A 541 29.34 -9.01 -13.68
N GLU A 542 30.02 -10.08 -13.29
CA GLU A 542 29.72 -10.98 -12.18
C GLU A 542 29.24 -10.20 -10.94
N GLN A 543 29.96 -9.14 -10.57
CA GLN A 543 29.62 -8.17 -9.52
C GLN A 543 28.12 -7.81 -9.41
N TRP A 544 27.44 -7.62 -10.54
CA TRP A 544 26.08 -7.09 -10.61
C TRP A 544 25.06 -8.15 -11.01
N ASN A 545 25.44 -9.01 -11.95
CA ASN A 545 24.55 -10.04 -12.45
C ASN A 545 24.56 -11.32 -11.59
N SER A 546 25.47 -11.44 -10.64
CA SER A 546 25.53 -12.60 -9.75
C SER A 546 24.24 -12.76 -8.95
N PRO A 547 23.74 -13.99 -8.77
CA PRO A 547 22.73 -14.29 -7.77
C PRO A 547 23.12 -13.89 -6.34
N LEU A 548 24.40 -13.60 -6.08
CA LEU A 548 24.94 -13.13 -4.80
C LEU A 548 24.91 -11.60 -4.64
N TYR A 549 24.46 -10.86 -5.67
CA TYR A 549 24.39 -9.40 -5.65
C TYR A 549 23.71 -8.84 -4.40
N CYS A 550 24.32 -7.80 -3.81
CA CYS A 550 24.05 -7.18 -2.51
C CYS A 550 24.67 -7.87 -1.28
N ASP A 551 25.45 -8.95 -1.43
CA ASP A 551 26.30 -9.45 -0.34
C ASP A 551 27.62 -8.66 -0.24
N ARG A 552 28.42 -8.94 0.79
CA ARG A 552 29.69 -8.24 1.02
C ARG A 552 30.74 -8.44 -0.10
N GLY A 553 30.60 -9.47 -0.92
CA GLY A 553 31.46 -9.78 -2.07
C GLY A 553 30.95 -9.22 -3.39
N HIS A 554 29.66 -8.89 -3.44
CA HIS A 554 28.96 -8.35 -4.60
C HIS A 554 28.24 -7.02 -4.22
N PRO A 555 28.96 -6.00 -3.75
CA PRO A 555 28.38 -4.69 -3.43
C PRO A 555 27.81 -3.89 -4.62
N GLN A 556 26.86 -3.01 -4.33
CA GLN A 556 26.24 -2.06 -5.26
C GLN A 556 27.13 -0.88 -5.67
N ASP A 557 28.16 -0.46 -4.93
CA ASP A 557 28.98 0.69 -5.37
C ASP A 557 30.47 0.34 -5.30
N LEU A 558 31.23 0.62 -6.37
CA LEU A 558 32.68 0.42 -6.44
C LEU A 558 33.41 1.72 -6.08
N THR A 559 34.25 1.68 -5.05
CA THR A 559 35.28 2.73 -4.86
C THR A 559 36.49 2.40 -5.73
N VAL A 560 36.74 3.16 -6.80
CA VAL A 560 37.88 2.90 -7.71
C VAL A 560 39.15 3.61 -7.22
N ARG A 561 40.25 2.86 -7.09
CA ARG A 561 41.59 3.39 -6.82
C ARG A 561 42.25 3.87 -8.11
N THR A 562 42.85 5.05 -8.10
CA THR A 562 43.77 5.49 -9.17
C THR A 562 45.22 5.58 -8.65
N PRO A 563 46.24 5.64 -9.51
CA PRO A 563 47.65 5.73 -9.10
C PRO A 563 48.02 6.97 -8.26
N TRP A 564 47.13 7.96 -8.14
CA TRP A 564 47.42 9.25 -7.51
C TRP A 564 46.61 9.55 -6.25
N ALA A 565 45.51 8.84 -5.97
CA ALA A 565 44.75 8.91 -4.71
C ALA A 565 43.68 7.81 -4.57
N LEU A 566 43.21 7.60 -3.33
CA LEU A 566 41.86 7.11 -3.04
C LEU A 566 40.89 8.22 -3.44
N ILE A 567 40.18 8.06 -4.55
CA ILE A 567 39.11 8.97 -4.92
C ILE A 567 37.81 8.33 -4.42
N SER A 568 37.34 8.75 -3.24
CA SER A 568 35.89 8.71 -2.98
C SER A 568 35.29 9.79 -3.88
N ALA A 569 34.97 9.46 -5.12
CA ALA A 569 34.30 10.43 -5.96
C ALA A 569 32.87 10.55 -5.43
N GLN A 570 32.55 11.65 -4.73
CA GLN A 570 31.31 12.32 -5.07
C GLN A 570 31.40 12.58 -6.56
N TYR A 571 30.79 11.72 -7.37
CA TYR A 571 30.62 12.02 -8.77
C TYR A 571 29.65 13.20 -8.85
N ASP A 572 30.19 14.38 -9.11
CA ASP A 572 29.45 15.41 -9.81
C ASP A 572 29.17 14.89 -11.23
N LEU A 573 27.89 14.66 -11.53
CA LEU A 573 27.38 13.96 -12.69
C LEU A 573 27.56 14.72 -14.03
N TYR A 574 28.33 15.82 -14.06
CA TYR A 574 28.31 16.76 -15.19
C TYR A 574 29.64 17.10 -15.88
N SER A 575 30.81 16.57 -15.47
CA SER A 575 32.07 16.96 -16.13
C SER A 575 33.02 15.81 -16.52
N THR A 576 32.90 15.43 -17.81
CA THR A 576 33.96 15.00 -18.74
C THR A 576 34.80 13.73 -18.46
N GLY A 577 34.74 12.80 -19.44
CA GLY A 577 35.94 12.21 -20.05
C GLY A 577 36.36 10.78 -19.65
N ARG A 578 36.03 9.81 -20.50
CA ARG A 578 36.40 8.38 -20.48
C ARG A 578 37.89 8.08 -20.20
N LYS A 579 38.18 7.05 -19.40
CA LYS A 579 39.30 6.09 -19.65
C LYS A 579 39.01 4.71 -19.01
N LEU A 580 39.09 3.67 -19.84
CA LEU A 580 38.90 2.25 -19.55
C LEU A 580 40.01 1.67 -18.65
N LEU A 581 39.66 0.71 -17.79
CA LEU A 581 40.62 -0.15 -17.10
C LEU A 581 40.81 -1.47 -17.87
N ALA A 582 41.99 -1.61 -18.47
CA ALA A 582 42.58 -2.90 -18.79
C ALA A 582 43.80 -3.12 -17.90
N GLY A 583 43.97 -4.33 -17.37
CA GLY A 583 45.29 -4.87 -17.00
C GLY A 583 45.72 -4.75 -15.54
N ASN A 584 45.63 -5.90 -14.85
CA ASN A 584 46.69 -6.59 -14.11
C ASN A 584 47.43 -5.92 -12.90
N SER A 585 47.72 -6.81 -11.94
CA SER A 585 48.78 -6.81 -10.92
C SER A 585 48.61 -6.02 -9.60
N GLY A 586 48.49 -6.79 -8.50
CA GLY A 586 49.60 -6.97 -7.57
C GLY A 586 49.64 -6.10 -6.29
N GLY A 587 49.51 -6.78 -5.13
CA GLY A 587 50.44 -6.57 -4.01
C GLY A 587 50.08 -5.58 -2.90
N ALA A 588 49.24 -4.56 -3.12
CA ALA A 588 49.09 -3.47 -2.12
C ALA A 588 47.75 -3.43 -1.35
N ALA A 589 46.83 -4.36 -1.59
CA ALA A 589 45.52 -4.41 -0.89
C ALA A 589 45.61 -4.89 0.57
N ARG A 590 46.73 -5.50 0.99
CA ARG A 590 46.86 -6.09 2.33
C ARG A 590 47.04 -5.09 3.48
N SER A 591 47.53 -3.87 3.23
CA SER A 591 47.99 -2.99 4.32
C SER A 591 46.97 -1.97 4.84
N LEU A 592 45.85 -1.73 4.15
CA LEU A 592 44.77 -0.85 4.64
C LEU A 592 43.48 -1.61 5.04
N LEU A 593 43.35 -2.87 4.62
CA LEU A 593 42.43 -3.84 5.24
C LEU A 593 42.85 -4.21 6.67
N GLN A 594 44.11 -3.95 7.05
CA GLN A 594 44.61 -4.11 8.42
C GLN A 594 44.21 -2.95 9.36
N ALA A 595 43.69 -1.83 8.84
CA ALA A 595 43.35 -0.66 9.66
C ALA A 595 41.88 -0.66 10.14
N ALA A 596 40.99 -1.39 9.47
CA ALA A 596 39.70 -1.78 10.07
C ALA A 596 39.92 -3.09 10.84
N ASN A 597 40.59 -2.98 11.98
CA ASN A 597 40.43 -3.99 13.03
C ASN A 597 38.93 -4.01 13.38
N TYR A 598 38.15 -4.88 12.72
CA TYR A 598 36.83 -5.33 13.18
C TYR A 598 37.00 -6.21 14.43
N SER A 599 37.84 -5.77 15.38
CA SER A 599 38.28 -6.49 16.57
C SER A 599 37.24 -6.47 17.69
N GLY A 600 35.97 -6.62 17.31
CA GLY A 600 34.82 -6.61 18.22
C GLY A 600 33.63 -7.43 17.74
N LEU A 601 33.65 -7.97 16.52
CA LEU A 601 32.67 -8.99 16.13
C LEU A 601 33.00 -10.29 16.87
N PRO A 602 32.07 -10.87 17.63
CA PRO A 602 32.23 -12.22 18.13
C PRO A 602 32.52 -13.17 16.96
N ALA A 603 33.40 -14.15 17.15
CA ALA A 603 33.57 -15.22 16.17
C ALA A 603 32.21 -15.92 15.99
N ASP A 604 31.60 -15.79 14.82
CA ASP A 604 30.39 -16.52 14.47
C ASP A 604 30.79 -17.94 14.01
N PRO A 605 30.43 -19.00 14.75
CA PRO A 605 30.79 -20.37 14.40
C PRO A 605 30.10 -20.86 13.12
N ASP A 606 29.04 -20.18 12.67
CA ASP A 606 28.19 -20.61 11.55
C ASP A 606 28.47 -19.87 10.24
N LEU A 607 29.48 -18.99 10.21
CA LEU A 607 29.87 -18.27 9.00
C LEU A 607 30.51 -19.24 7.99
N ASP A 608 29.80 -19.54 6.91
CA ASP A 608 30.34 -20.37 5.83
C ASP A 608 31.31 -19.58 4.95
N LEU A 609 32.59 -19.64 5.30
CA LEU A 609 33.70 -19.12 4.49
C LEU A 609 34.23 -20.14 3.46
N THR A 610 33.72 -21.38 3.47
CA THR A 610 34.27 -22.48 2.66
C THR A 610 33.73 -22.47 1.23
N THR A 611 32.48 -22.04 1.05
CA THR A 611 31.82 -22.06 -0.26
C THR A 611 31.91 -20.71 -1.00
N LEU A 612 32.04 -19.60 -0.27
CA LEU A 612 32.08 -18.25 -0.83
C LEU A 612 33.51 -17.63 -0.87
N GLY A 613 34.48 -18.24 -0.17
CA GLY A 613 35.84 -17.73 -0.02
C GLY A 613 35.97 -16.52 0.94
N PRO A 614 37.20 -16.12 1.32
CA PRO A 614 37.43 -14.92 2.12
C PRO A 614 37.11 -13.67 1.30
N THR A 615 36.11 -12.92 1.74
CA THR A 615 35.61 -11.77 1.00
C THR A 615 36.47 -10.52 1.29
N PRO A 616 36.94 -9.78 0.27
CA PRO A 616 37.39 -8.40 0.49
C PRO A 616 36.24 -7.66 1.16
N THR A 617 36.49 -6.91 2.23
CA THR A 617 35.45 -6.02 2.76
C THR A 617 35.14 -5.03 1.63
N GLY A 618 33.97 -5.14 1.01
CA GLY A 618 33.45 -4.11 0.12
C GLY A 618 33.51 -2.76 0.84
N ALA A 619 33.55 -1.67 0.07
CA ALA A 619 33.56 -0.34 0.68
C ALA A 619 32.38 -0.22 1.66
N PRO A 620 32.57 0.37 2.86
CA PRO A 620 31.48 0.58 3.81
C PRO A 620 30.25 1.21 3.12
N GLY A 621 29.07 0.60 3.33
CA GLY A 621 27.82 1.13 2.81
C GLY A 621 27.42 0.77 1.38
N THR A 622 27.95 -0.32 0.85
CA THR A 622 27.70 -0.73 -0.54
C THR A 622 26.98 -2.07 -0.67
N PHE A 623 26.81 -2.83 0.42
CA PHE A 623 26.05 -4.08 0.46
C PHE A 623 25.01 -4.05 1.59
N ASN A 624 24.12 -5.04 1.66
CA ASN A 624 23.06 -5.12 2.67
C ASN A 624 23.31 -6.24 3.68
N TYR A 625 23.32 -5.94 4.98
CA TYR A 625 23.62 -6.93 6.02
C TYR A 625 22.55 -8.03 6.16
N LEU A 626 21.28 -7.76 5.84
CA LEU A 626 20.24 -8.78 5.83
C LEU A 626 20.45 -9.75 4.67
N ILE A 627 20.65 -9.24 3.45
CA ILE A 627 20.91 -10.08 2.27
C ILE A 627 22.18 -10.91 2.47
N ASP A 628 23.26 -10.28 2.93
CA ASP A 628 24.52 -10.95 3.26
C ASP A 628 24.32 -12.04 4.31
N SER A 629 23.55 -11.80 5.37
CA SER A 629 23.29 -12.81 6.40
C SER A 629 22.52 -14.03 5.88
N ILE A 630 21.55 -13.82 4.98
CA ILE A 630 20.77 -14.90 4.35
C ILE A 630 21.67 -15.76 3.45
N LEU A 631 22.57 -15.13 2.69
CA LEU A 631 23.51 -15.82 1.79
C LEU A 631 24.69 -16.47 2.53
N ALA A 632 25.09 -15.94 3.69
CA ALA A 632 26.22 -16.45 4.46
C ALA A 632 25.89 -17.73 5.26
N VAL A 633 24.61 -18.02 5.51
CA VAL A 633 24.16 -19.23 6.21
C VAL A 633 23.70 -20.27 5.18
N PRO A 634 24.32 -21.46 5.11
CA PRO A 634 23.99 -22.47 4.08
C PRO A 634 22.50 -22.80 4.00
N ARG A 635 21.84 -22.98 5.16
CA ARG A 635 20.43 -23.35 5.25
C ARG A 635 19.49 -22.33 4.60
N THR A 636 19.71 -21.02 4.83
CA THR A 636 18.91 -19.95 4.22
C THR A 636 19.36 -19.61 2.81
N ARG A 637 20.64 -19.81 2.48
CA ARG A 637 21.15 -19.70 1.10
C ARG A 637 20.49 -20.74 0.19
N ASP A 638 20.34 -21.97 0.66
CA ASP A 638 19.64 -23.03 -0.07
C ASP A 638 18.16 -22.70 -0.28
N MET A 639 17.50 -22.09 0.73
CA MET A 639 16.14 -21.58 0.58
C MET A 639 16.04 -20.54 -0.53
N TYR A 640 16.97 -19.58 -0.55
CA TYR A 640 17.04 -18.54 -1.58
C TYR A 640 17.25 -19.11 -2.98
N PHE A 641 18.26 -19.97 -3.18
CA PHE A 641 18.53 -20.51 -4.51
C PHE A 641 17.45 -21.46 -5.00
N ARG A 642 16.83 -22.25 -4.11
CA ARG A 642 15.65 -23.03 -4.46
C ARG A 642 14.50 -22.12 -4.89
N ARG A 643 14.22 -21.03 -4.16
CA ARG A 643 13.14 -20.11 -4.54
C ARG A 643 13.42 -19.40 -5.86
N LEU A 644 14.66 -18.94 -6.07
CA LEU A 644 15.10 -18.36 -7.35
C LEU A 644 14.88 -19.36 -8.49
N ARG A 645 15.25 -20.63 -8.29
CA ARG A 645 15.01 -21.70 -9.27
C ARG A 645 13.53 -21.90 -9.56
N THR A 646 12.66 -21.91 -8.54
CA THR A 646 11.21 -22.01 -8.73
C THR A 646 10.68 -20.87 -9.61
N LEU A 647 11.11 -19.63 -9.34
CA LEU A 647 10.70 -18.47 -10.15
C LEU A 647 11.27 -18.53 -11.57
N MET A 648 12.51 -18.98 -11.74
CA MET A 648 13.10 -19.21 -13.06
C MET A 648 12.26 -20.16 -13.90
N ASP A 649 11.90 -21.32 -13.35
CA ASP A 649 11.12 -22.34 -14.06
C ASP A 649 9.69 -21.87 -14.37
N ALA A 650 9.10 -21.05 -13.49
CA ALA A 650 7.74 -20.53 -13.66
C ALA A 650 7.62 -19.39 -14.69
N PHE A 651 8.68 -18.58 -14.90
CA PHE A 651 8.59 -17.33 -15.67
C PHE A 651 9.34 -17.32 -17.00
N TYR A 652 10.54 -17.93 -17.09
CA TYR A 652 11.33 -17.90 -18.32
C TYR A 652 10.88 -18.96 -19.35
N PRO A 653 10.85 -20.28 -19.04
CA PRO A 653 10.47 -21.31 -20.00
C PRO A 653 9.01 -21.20 -20.49
N THR A 654 8.13 -20.66 -19.65
CA THR A 654 6.70 -20.51 -19.95
C THR A 654 6.39 -19.31 -20.84
N GLY A 655 7.35 -18.42 -21.08
CA GLY A 655 7.12 -17.14 -21.75
C GLY A 655 6.33 -16.11 -20.92
N ARG A 656 6.00 -16.42 -19.66
CA ARG A 656 5.16 -15.58 -18.81
C ARG A 656 5.76 -14.19 -18.60
N LEU A 657 7.06 -14.10 -18.35
CA LEU A 657 7.72 -12.80 -18.15
C LEU A 657 7.62 -11.91 -19.40
N GLN A 658 7.84 -12.49 -20.58
CA GLN A 658 7.74 -11.75 -21.85
C GLN A 658 6.30 -11.35 -22.15
N SER A 659 5.33 -12.21 -21.79
CA SER A 659 3.90 -11.91 -21.95
C SER A 659 3.49 -10.67 -21.17
N ILE A 660 3.93 -10.52 -19.91
CA ILE A 660 3.62 -9.35 -19.08
C ILE A 660 4.16 -8.08 -19.74
N VAL A 661 5.43 -8.09 -20.15
CA VAL A 661 6.09 -6.97 -20.85
C VAL A 661 5.35 -6.60 -22.13
N SER A 662 4.96 -7.61 -22.93
CA SER A 662 4.29 -7.40 -24.22
C SER A 662 2.89 -6.83 -24.06
N VAL A 663 2.11 -7.33 -23.10
CA VAL A 663 0.76 -6.82 -22.80
C VAL A 663 0.83 -5.37 -22.36
N MET A 664 1.72 -5.04 -21.42
CA MET A 664 1.83 -3.67 -20.92
C MET A 664 2.30 -2.71 -22.01
N HIS A 665 3.31 -3.09 -22.80
CA HIS A 665 3.76 -2.29 -23.94
C HIS A 665 2.61 -2.00 -24.90
N GLN A 666 1.82 -3.01 -25.30
CA GLN A 666 0.67 -2.82 -26.19
C GLN A 666 -0.37 -1.87 -25.62
N GLN A 667 -0.63 -1.91 -24.30
CA GLN A 667 -1.60 -1.03 -23.65
C GLN A 667 -1.17 0.44 -23.66
N ILE A 668 0.13 0.72 -23.51
CA ILE A 668 0.62 2.10 -23.34
C ILE A 668 1.27 2.70 -24.58
N ARG A 669 1.58 1.90 -25.61
CA ARG A 669 2.47 2.28 -26.71
C ARG A 669 2.12 3.62 -27.34
N ASP A 670 0.86 3.81 -27.72
CA ASP A 670 0.45 5.00 -28.45
C ASP A 670 0.45 6.23 -27.55
N GLU A 671 0.03 6.07 -26.28
CA GLU A 671 0.09 7.13 -25.27
C GLU A 671 1.54 7.49 -24.90
N ALA A 672 2.45 6.52 -24.81
CA ALA A 672 3.87 6.74 -24.55
C ALA A 672 4.55 7.50 -25.71
N LYS A 673 4.19 7.20 -26.97
CA LYS A 673 4.68 7.97 -28.13
C LYS A 673 4.17 9.41 -28.11
N ARG A 674 2.90 9.59 -27.74
CA ARG A 674 2.31 10.91 -27.58
C ARG A 674 2.98 11.70 -26.46
N ASP A 675 3.27 11.05 -25.33
CA ASP A 675 4.02 11.64 -24.22
C ASP A 675 5.44 12.05 -24.61
N ALA A 676 6.16 11.16 -25.31
CA ALA A 676 7.50 11.45 -25.81
C ALA A 676 7.50 12.70 -26.70
N ALA A 677 6.53 12.82 -27.61
CA ALA A 677 6.37 14.00 -28.46
C ALA A 677 6.04 15.27 -27.65
N GLN A 678 5.09 15.18 -26.70
CA GLN A 678 4.65 16.30 -25.85
C GLN A 678 5.81 16.92 -25.08
N TRP A 679 6.71 16.09 -24.56
CA TRP A 679 7.79 16.54 -23.69
C TRP A 679 9.15 16.63 -24.40
N SER A 680 9.20 16.40 -25.71
CA SER A 680 10.45 16.32 -26.48
C SER A 680 11.43 15.27 -25.93
N ASN A 681 10.90 14.11 -25.50
CA ASN A 681 11.68 12.98 -25.02
C ASN A 681 12.42 12.32 -26.20
N PRO A 682 13.74 12.07 -26.10
CA PRO A 682 14.46 11.37 -27.15
C PRO A 682 14.19 9.85 -27.20
N GLY A 683 13.54 9.27 -26.18
CA GLY A 683 13.27 7.84 -26.11
C GLY A 683 12.15 7.36 -27.03
N ASP A 684 12.22 6.09 -27.44
CA ASP A 684 11.21 5.41 -28.26
C ASP A 684 10.69 4.15 -27.53
N PRO A 685 9.40 4.10 -27.14
CA PRO A 685 8.85 2.96 -26.42
C PRO A 685 8.96 1.63 -27.18
N ASP A 686 8.99 1.64 -28.52
CA ASP A 686 9.17 0.43 -29.31
C ASP A 686 10.60 -0.08 -29.18
N ARG A 687 11.60 0.81 -29.20
CA ARG A 687 13.01 0.45 -29.01
C ARG A 687 13.27 -0.04 -27.59
N GLY A 688 12.71 0.62 -26.58
CA GLY A 688 12.78 0.17 -25.18
C GLY A 688 12.21 -1.24 -25.01
N PHE A 689 11.05 -1.50 -25.60
CA PHE A 689 10.45 -2.83 -25.62
C PHE A 689 11.34 -3.87 -26.32
N GLN A 690 11.90 -3.55 -27.51
CA GLN A 690 12.79 -4.48 -28.19
C GLN A 690 14.07 -4.76 -27.40
N GLN A 691 14.67 -3.76 -26.76
CA GLN A 691 15.83 -3.96 -25.88
C GLN A 691 15.50 -4.91 -24.72
N LEU A 692 14.36 -4.72 -24.06
CA LEU A 692 13.91 -5.60 -22.98
C LEU A 692 13.83 -7.06 -23.44
N VAL A 693 13.13 -7.31 -24.55
CA VAL A 693 12.77 -8.67 -24.98
C VAL A 693 13.88 -9.36 -25.76
N GLN A 694 14.69 -8.62 -26.52
CA GLN A 694 15.72 -9.20 -27.40
C GLN A 694 17.12 -9.20 -26.77
N GLU A 695 17.39 -8.34 -25.79
CA GLU A 695 18.71 -8.20 -25.17
C GLU A 695 18.67 -8.55 -23.67
N GLN A 696 17.97 -7.76 -22.86
CA GLN A 696 18.07 -7.82 -21.41
C GLN A 696 17.55 -9.13 -20.83
N MET A 697 16.35 -9.56 -21.23
CA MET A 697 15.75 -10.81 -20.76
C MET A 697 16.51 -12.06 -21.23
N PRO A 698 16.90 -12.19 -22.53
CA PRO A 698 17.72 -13.32 -22.97
C PRO A 698 19.09 -13.40 -22.28
N ILE A 699 19.79 -12.27 -22.08
CA ILE A 699 21.06 -12.24 -21.35
C ILE A 699 20.84 -12.69 -19.90
N ARG A 700 19.81 -12.16 -19.23
CA ARG A 700 19.51 -12.54 -17.84
C ARG A 700 19.18 -14.03 -17.72
N ARG A 701 18.39 -14.56 -18.65
CA ARG A 701 18.10 -16.00 -18.74
C ARG A 701 19.39 -16.81 -18.89
N LYS A 702 20.29 -16.40 -19.79
CA LYS A 702 21.58 -17.08 -19.99
C LYS A 702 22.42 -17.09 -18.72
N GLN A 703 22.55 -15.95 -18.04
CA GLN A 703 23.28 -15.89 -16.76
C GLN A 703 22.71 -16.90 -15.75
N LEU A 704 21.39 -16.90 -15.55
CA LEU A 704 20.75 -17.75 -14.54
C LEU A 704 20.82 -19.25 -14.88
N TYR A 705 20.63 -19.64 -16.14
CA TYR A 705 20.58 -21.06 -16.53
C TYR A 705 21.93 -21.64 -16.96
N GLU A 706 22.76 -20.85 -17.65
CA GLU A 706 24.00 -21.33 -18.29
C GLU A 706 25.25 -20.94 -17.48
N THR A 707 25.25 -19.80 -16.77
CA THR A 707 26.40 -19.41 -15.93
C THR A 707 26.27 -19.99 -14.53
N TYR A 708 25.13 -19.75 -13.89
CA TYR A 708 24.90 -20.06 -12.48
C TYR A 708 24.05 -21.33 -12.25
N GLY A 709 23.50 -21.91 -13.31
CA GLY A 709 22.76 -23.16 -13.24
C GLY A 709 23.68 -24.38 -13.05
N PRO A 710 23.11 -25.58 -12.82
CA PRO A 710 23.85 -26.79 -12.43
C PRO A 710 24.98 -27.22 -13.36
N GLY A 711 24.85 -26.96 -14.66
CA GLY A 711 25.87 -27.28 -15.68
C GLY A 711 26.79 -26.12 -16.04
N GLY A 712 26.67 -24.98 -15.35
CA GLY A 712 27.42 -23.77 -15.65
C GLY A 712 28.82 -23.75 -15.03
N PRO A 713 29.66 -22.78 -15.44
CA PRO A 713 31.00 -22.59 -14.88
C PRO A 713 31.01 -22.17 -13.40
N ASN A 714 29.94 -21.56 -12.89
CA ASN A 714 29.82 -21.12 -11.49
C ASN A 714 28.50 -21.62 -10.87
N PRO A 715 28.32 -22.94 -10.67
CA PRO A 715 27.03 -23.50 -10.31
C PRO A 715 26.64 -23.11 -8.88
N LEU A 716 25.64 -22.23 -8.77
CA LEU A 716 25.05 -21.78 -7.49
C LEU A 716 23.58 -22.22 -7.37
N ILE A 717 22.86 -22.18 -8.48
CA ILE A 717 21.42 -22.44 -8.55
C ILE A 717 21.19 -23.94 -8.75
N PRO A 718 20.33 -24.58 -7.93
CA PRO A 718 20.12 -26.02 -8.00
C PRO A 718 19.36 -26.46 -9.25
N ASP A 719 19.30 -27.77 -9.46
CA ASP A 719 18.40 -28.40 -10.42
C ASP A 719 16.94 -28.03 -10.19
N ALA A 720 16.11 -28.20 -11.23
CA ALA A 720 14.66 -28.07 -11.10
C ALA A 720 14.17 -28.92 -9.92
N GLN A 721 13.19 -28.40 -9.18
CA GLN A 721 12.59 -29.18 -8.10
C GLN A 721 11.95 -30.45 -8.68
N ALA A 722 12.21 -31.60 -8.05
CA ALA A 722 11.59 -32.85 -8.45
C ALA A 722 10.06 -32.73 -8.40
N GLY A 723 9.37 -33.21 -9.43
CA GLY A 723 7.89 -33.16 -9.49
C GLY A 723 7.21 -34.00 -8.41
N SER A 724 7.92 -34.96 -7.82
CA SER A 724 7.49 -35.75 -6.67
C SER A 724 8.60 -35.77 -5.62
N PHE A 725 8.26 -35.41 -4.38
CA PHE A 725 9.17 -35.43 -3.24
C PHE A 725 8.38 -35.68 -1.95
N GLN A 726 9.06 -36.07 -0.87
CA GLN A 726 8.38 -36.53 0.34
C GLN A 726 8.08 -35.36 1.27
N LEU A 727 6.84 -35.29 1.75
CA LEU A 727 6.42 -34.45 2.87
C LEU A 727 5.57 -35.30 3.81
N ALA A 728 5.80 -35.18 5.12
CA ALA A 728 5.06 -35.94 6.12
C ALA A 728 4.68 -35.05 7.31
N PHE A 729 3.56 -35.35 7.95
CA PHE A 729 3.21 -34.73 9.22
C PHE A 729 4.14 -35.24 10.34
N GLY A 730 4.61 -34.31 11.16
CA GLY A 730 5.35 -34.57 12.38
C GLY A 730 4.43 -34.45 13.60
N ARG A 731 4.89 -33.69 14.61
CA ARG A 731 4.08 -33.37 15.79
C ARG A 731 2.97 -32.38 15.48
N LEU A 732 1.82 -32.61 16.11
CA LEU A 732 0.69 -31.68 16.15
C LEU A 732 0.43 -31.33 17.61
N GLU A 733 0.52 -30.04 17.95
CA GLU A 733 0.30 -29.55 19.30
C GLU A 733 -0.86 -28.53 19.30
N PRO A 734 -1.92 -28.71 20.11
CA PRO A 734 -2.98 -27.72 20.24
C PRO A 734 -2.58 -26.54 21.14
N GLY A 735 -3.41 -25.50 21.16
CA GLY A 735 -3.24 -24.33 22.03
C GLY A 735 -2.65 -23.11 21.32
N ALA A 736 -2.50 -22.00 22.04
CA ALA A 736 -2.07 -20.72 21.46
C ALA A 736 -0.63 -20.76 20.89
N SER A 737 0.28 -21.49 21.55
CA SER A 737 1.63 -21.79 21.04
C SER A 737 1.70 -23.12 20.29
N GLY A 738 0.54 -23.68 19.93
CA GLY A 738 0.38 -24.91 19.19
C GLY A 738 0.76 -24.77 17.72
N PHE A 739 1.02 -25.90 17.06
CA PHE A 739 1.49 -25.93 15.69
C PHE A 739 1.19 -27.26 15.00
N VAL A 740 1.32 -27.25 13.67
CA VAL A 740 1.42 -28.44 12.82
C VAL A 740 2.84 -28.51 12.23
N GLU A 741 3.58 -29.58 12.51
CA GLU A 741 4.91 -29.84 11.95
C GLU A 741 4.78 -30.56 10.60
N ILE A 742 5.51 -30.07 9.59
CA ILE A 742 5.70 -30.75 8.31
C ILE A 742 7.19 -31.02 8.14
N ARG A 743 7.52 -32.30 7.88
CA ARG A 743 8.88 -32.78 7.69
C ARG A 743 9.18 -33.00 6.21
N SER A 744 10.34 -32.54 5.79
CA SER A 744 10.92 -32.75 4.46
C SER A 744 12.19 -33.61 4.62
N PRO A 745 12.11 -34.95 4.52
CA PRO A 745 13.27 -35.84 4.59
C PRO A 745 14.11 -35.82 3.29
N ASN A 746 13.87 -34.84 2.42
CA ASN A 746 14.52 -34.77 1.11
C ASN A 746 15.96 -34.26 1.28
N GLY A 747 16.88 -34.79 0.48
CA GLY A 747 18.27 -34.31 0.42
C GLY A 747 18.45 -32.94 -0.26
N PHE A 748 17.36 -32.21 -0.51
CA PHE A 748 17.37 -30.89 -1.14
C PHE A 748 16.30 -29.99 -0.50
N ALA A 749 16.51 -28.67 -0.54
CA ALA A 749 15.52 -27.70 -0.10
C ALA A 749 14.28 -27.73 -1.01
N ALA A 750 13.08 -27.80 -0.44
CA ALA A 750 11.81 -27.94 -1.15
C ALA A 750 10.93 -26.69 -1.02
N ASP A 751 10.62 -26.04 -2.15
CA ASP A 751 9.67 -24.94 -2.22
C ASP A 751 8.23 -25.48 -2.18
N ILE A 752 7.49 -25.05 -1.17
CA ILE A 752 6.08 -25.39 -0.93
C ILE A 752 5.17 -24.15 -1.00
N SER A 753 5.63 -23.08 -1.67
CA SER A 753 4.84 -21.88 -1.89
C SER A 753 3.47 -22.20 -2.48
N GLY A 754 2.40 -21.70 -1.85
CA GLY A 754 1.01 -21.92 -2.26
C GLY A 754 0.41 -23.27 -1.85
N TYR A 755 1.16 -24.14 -1.17
CA TYR A 755 0.61 -25.37 -0.58
C TYR A 755 -0.32 -24.99 0.57
N ARG A 756 -1.25 -25.87 0.94
CA ARG A 756 -2.26 -25.58 1.96
C ARG A 756 -2.41 -26.70 2.97
N LEU A 757 -2.72 -26.31 4.21
CA LEU A 757 -3.32 -27.20 5.20
C LEU A 757 -4.84 -27.00 5.16
N GLN A 758 -5.59 -28.10 5.15
CA GLN A 758 -7.05 -28.10 5.16
C GLN A 758 -7.61 -29.18 6.10
N GLY A 759 -8.91 -29.07 6.42
CA GLY A 759 -9.61 -29.96 7.37
C GLY A 759 -9.81 -29.27 8.71
N ALA A 760 -9.26 -29.85 9.78
CA ALA A 760 -9.36 -29.30 11.15
C ALA A 760 -8.66 -27.94 11.31
N VAL A 761 -7.71 -27.64 10.43
CA VAL A 761 -7.02 -26.34 10.36
C VAL A 761 -7.00 -25.84 8.92
N LYS A 762 -6.81 -24.53 8.75
CA LYS A 762 -6.68 -23.86 7.46
C LYS A 762 -5.42 -23.02 7.46
N PHE A 763 -4.57 -23.25 6.46
CA PHE A 763 -3.34 -22.50 6.27
C PHE A 763 -2.93 -22.47 4.81
N THR A 764 -2.35 -21.37 4.34
CA THR A 764 -1.70 -21.31 3.02
C THR A 764 -0.25 -20.88 3.22
N PHE A 765 0.69 -21.68 2.73
CA PHE A 765 2.11 -21.33 2.78
C PHE A 765 2.39 -20.19 1.80
N ALA A 766 2.89 -19.07 2.32
CA ALA A 766 3.19 -17.89 1.53
C ALA A 766 4.27 -18.16 0.46
N ALA A 767 4.33 -17.32 -0.56
CA ALA A 767 5.42 -17.33 -1.52
C ALA A 767 6.78 -17.19 -0.81
N GLY A 768 7.76 -17.99 -1.24
CA GLY A 768 9.09 -18.10 -0.60
C GLY A 768 9.16 -19.08 0.56
N THR A 769 8.09 -19.80 0.88
CA THR A 769 8.16 -20.88 1.88
C THR A 769 8.95 -22.06 1.32
N VAL A 770 10.23 -22.14 1.70
CA VAL A 770 11.12 -23.23 1.29
C VAL A 770 11.60 -23.99 2.51
N ILE A 771 11.28 -25.27 2.61
CA ILE A 771 11.79 -26.13 3.68
C ILE A 771 13.21 -26.57 3.29
N PRO A 772 14.25 -26.33 4.11
CA PRO A 772 15.60 -26.82 3.81
C PRO A 772 15.68 -28.35 3.71
N ALA A 773 16.82 -28.86 3.22
CA ALA A 773 17.05 -30.30 3.13
C ALA A 773 17.04 -30.97 4.51
N ASN A 774 16.40 -32.13 4.62
CA ASN A 774 16.29 -32.93 5.85
C ASN A 774 15.76 -32.14 7.07
N ASP A 775 14.75 -31.31 6.85
CA ASP A 775 14.32 -30.29 7.81
C ASP A 775 12.80 -30.27 8.02
N SER A 776 12.35 -29.41 8.94
CA SER A 776 10.94 -29.25 9.29
C SER A 776 10.51 -27.80 9.31
N ILE A 777 9.24 -27.57 8.96
CA ILE A 777 8.55 -26.30 9.15
C ILE A 777 7.39 -26.49 10.13
N PHE A 778 7.15 -25.48 10.98
CA PHE A 778 6.11 -25.47 11.99
C PHE A 778 5.10 -24.37 11.62
N ALA A 779 3.89 -24.77 11.21
CA ALA A 779 2.78 -23.85 11.03
C ALA A 779 2.11 -23.62 12.39
N ALA A 780 2.44 -22.51 13.05
CA ALA A 780 1.98 -22.15 14.38
C ALA A 780 0.65 -21.38 14.36
N VAL A 781 -0.14 -21.55 15.42
CA VAL A 781 -1.35 -20.74 15.66
C VAL A 781 -0.98 -19.26 15.77
N ASP A 782 -0.04 -18.94 16.67
CA ASP A 782 0.52 -17.61 16.85
C ASP A 782 2.05 -17.69 16.96
N VAL A 783 2.76 -16.99 16.07
CA VAL A 783 4.24 -17.00 16.04
C VAL A 783 4.83 -16.39 17.31
N GLY A 784 4.26 -15.29 17.81
CA GLY A 784 4.73 -14.62 19.02
C GLY A 784 4.63 -15.50 20.27
N ALA A 785 3.56 -16.29 20.37
CA ALA A 785 3.34 -17.29 21.42
C ALA A 785 4.28 -18.48 21.25
N PHE A 786 4.52 -18.92 20.01
CA PHE A 786 5.51 -19.97 19.73
C PHE A 786 6.92 -19.55 20.16
N LEU A 787 7.35 -18.33 19.83
CA LEU A 787 8.68 -17.83 20.18
C LEU A 787 8.88 -17.69 21.70
N LYS A 788 7.81 -17.62 22.49
CA LYS A 788 7.84 -17.59 23.96
C LYS A 788 7.79 -18.98 24.61
N ARG A 789 7.78 -20.06 23.84
CA ARG A 789 7.74 -21.43 24.36
C ARG A 789 8.97 -21.75 25.20
N THR A 790 8.76 -22.48 26.28
CA THR A 790 9.84 -23.02 27.14
C THR A 790 10.24 -24.45 26.78
N VAL A 791 9.42 -25.13 25.97
CA VAL A 791 9.57 -26.54 25.57
C VAL A 791 9.75 -26.66 24.06
N SER A 792 10.71 -27.49 23.64
CA SER A 792 11.07 -27.68 22.24
C SER A 792 9.90 -28.24 21.39
N PRO A 793 9.67 -27.72 20.17
CA PRO A 793 10.50 -26.73 19.50
C PRO A 793 10.24 -25.32 20.06
N LYS A 794 11.29 -24.52 20.23
CA LYS A 794 11.23 -23.15 20.80
C LYS A 794 12.23 -22.20 20.12
N ALA A 795 12.11 -20.90 20.41
CA ALA A 795 13.06 -19.90 19.94
C ALA A 795 14.51 -20.23 20.37
N GLY A 796 15.49 -19.87 19.53
CA GLY A 796 16.90 -20.15 19.75
C GLY A 796 17.32 -21.58 19.40
N GLU A 797 16.43 -22.40 18.82
CA GLU A 797 16.72 -23.73 18.29
C GLU A 797 16.86 -23.75 16.76
N GLY A 798 16.59 -22.62 16.09
CA GLY A 798 16.55 -22.54 14.62
C GLY A 798 15.33 -23.25 14.02
N ALA A 799 14.22 -23.33 14.75
CA ALA A 799 12.97 -23.89 14.23
C ALA A 799 12.40 -22.98 13.14
N PHE A 800 12.03 -23.55 11.98
CA PHE A 800 11.40 -22.75 10.92
C PHE A 800 9.91 -22.59 11.19
N VAL A 801 9.52 -21.43 11.68
CA VAL A 801 8.14 -21.15 12.12
C VAL A 801 7.47 -20.17 11.17
N VAL A 802 6.26 -20.51 10.75
CA VAL A 802 5.31 -19.63 10.07
C VAL A 802 4.01 -19.67 10.87
N GLY A 803 3.12 -18.68 10.76
CA GLY A 803 1.89 -18.71 11.55
C GLY A 803 0.71 -17.96 10.96
N ASN A 804 -0.32 -17.75 11.78
CA ASN A 804 -1.73 -17.55 11.39
C ASN A 804 -2.42 -18.86 10.99
N LEU A 805 -2.10 -19.98 11.66
CA LEU A 805 -2.84 -21.23 11.53
C LEU A 805 -4.24 -21.06 12.10
N ASP A 806 -5.25 -21.06 11.23
CA ASP A 806 -6.66 -20.96 11.62
C ASP A 806 -7.26 -22.35 11.89
N GLY A 807 -8.26 -22.43 12.78
CA GLY A 807 -8.92 -23.66 13.18
C GLY A 807 -8.46 -24.23 14.52
N ARG A 808 -8.90 -25.45 14.83
CA ARG A 808 -8.65 -26.10 16.13
C ARG A 808 -8.22 -27.55 15.91
N LEU A 809 -7.07 -27.92 16.48
CA LEU A 809 -6.55 -29.28 16.50
C LEU A 809 -7.25 -30.21 17.53
N LEU A 810 -8.40 -29.82 18.08
CA LEU A 810 -9.06 -30.54 19.19
C LEU A 810 -10.31 -31.28 18.71
N GLY A 811 -10.27 -32.62 18.70
CA GLY A 811 -11.45 -33.48 18.53
C GLY A 811 -11.13 -34.90 18.02
N VAL A 812 -11.93 -35.89 18.42
CA VAL A 812 -11.90 -37.25 17.84
C VAL A 812 -12.38 -37.15 16.38
N GLY A 813 -11.52 -37.47 15.42
CA GLY A 813 -11.80 -37.36 13.98
C GLY A 813 -11.29 -36.08 13.30
N ALA A 814 -10.55 -35.22 14.00
CA ALA A 814 -9.91 -34.05 13.40
C ALA A 814 -8.76 -34.47 12.47
N SER A 815 -9.00 -34.50 11.15
CA SER A 815 -7.98 -34.77 10.13
C SER A 815 -7.39 -33.47 9.57
N VAL A 816 -6.08 -33.40 9.44
CA VAL A 816 -5.38 -32.36 8.68
C VAL A 816 -4.84 -32.97 7.39
N GLN A 817 -5.07 -32.30 6.27
CA GLN A 817 -4.53 -32.69 4.97
C GLN A 817 -3.54 -31.63 4.48
N LEU A 818 -2.42 -32.08 3.93
CA LEU A 818 -1.48 -31.23 3.20
C LEU A 818 -1.78 -31.37 1.71
N VAL A 819 -2.11 -30.26 1.05
CA VAL A 819 -2.40 -30.23 -0.39
C VAL A 819 -1.42 -29.32 -1.13
N ASP A 820 -1.03 -29.74 -2.34
CA ASP A 820 -0.22 -28.92 -3.23
C ASP A 820 -1.03 -27.79 -3.89
N GLY A 821 -0.34 -26.95 -4.68
CA GLY A 821 -0.98 -25.85 -5.41
C GLY A 821 -2.01 -26.27 -6.48
N ARG A 822 -2.05 -27.56 -6.87
CA ARG A 822 -3.02 -28.14 -7.81
C ARG A 822 -4.20 -28.81 -7.10
N GLY A 823 -4.19 -28.86 -5.77
CA GLY A 823 -5.20 -29.53 -4.96
C GLY A 823 -4.95 -31.02 -4.73
N THR A 824 -3.77 -31.54 -5.09
CA THR A 824 -3.38 -32.93 -4.82
C THR A 824 -3.07 -33.10 -3.34
N ILE A 825 -3.69 -34.09 -2.69
CA ILE A 825 -3.37 -34.44 -1.30
C ILE A 825 -2.03 -35.18 -1.27
N LEU A 826 -1.06 -34.63 -0.55
CA LEU A 826 0.28 -35.18 -0.38
C LEU A 826 0.42 -36.00 0.90
N ALA A 827 -0.27 -35.58 1.96
CA ALA A 827 -0.28 -36.26 3.26
C ALA A 827 -1.59 -36.01 4.01
N SER A 828 -1.93 -36.90 4.94
CA SER A 828 -3.07 -36.77 5.87
C SER A 828 -2.69 -37.35 7.23
N THR A 829 -3.22 -36.78 8.31
CA THR A 829 -3.00 -37.23 9.71
C THR A 829 -3.93 -38.35 10.12
#